data_AF-A0A6J5C550-F1
#
_entry.id   AF-A0A6J5C550-F1
#
_cell.length_a   1.000
_cell.length_b   1.000
_cell.length_c   1.000
_cell.angle_alpha   90.00
_cell.angle_beta   90.00
_cell.angle_gamma   90.00
#
_symmetry.space_group_name_H-M   'P 1'
#
loop_
_entity.id
_entity.type
_entity.pdbx_description
1 polymer ?
#
loop_
_entity_poly.entity_id
_entity_poly.type
_entity_poly.pdbx_seq_one_letter_code
_entity_poly.pdbx_strand_id
1 'polypeptide(L)'
;MYKTSPTKPKGRRKAARTERSMRRDSDATLAWVVEFYPELAAWRVFALEWLGGETHGLHQRLQALSTFFERYLILQSLPLDPSVFLAQTTQVPEFHRTACTDSPWGISANNLIHAFLQFVLLRHFSQIGKDDNAVLMQGYHNPVRRMSKAGLPKRGESVYSPLPYGYIDQLRQMLAAGPHFRDWQWAQGALGSKIGHMGASAPDWFDVTEDEIDRDDPDCVWRIRKLSRNYRGGQVLQMWSPVRWVALLVKLILPLRTSQVRVLDSGEADTWRYMAGRWELNSNEIAQGSESRPLQQGVFRRDDDRSSSEDALVVLYINTNKTADVSKSGPEKGYLLPWMHGGAVHQNVFYWIEKLRNWQEKYNPISRRTSWAELDRRHIIVKTDFQLARYPDACFLFRLPEYPTAQMRNFPLQDQALNSCWFHLLKAFESRLAVRSETHHNGTPIRLLPPQSKKRTLFPLHSLRVSLVTALALEGQVPFPVLQKLVGHSRLVMTLYYTKPGATHIRDVLLDAKARLDANKNASIQNFLLDTAHEELVQSAICNSASSVADAIAEHPAARNALGWMPMHHGLCLAGGNASDSMENRSIGGCHNGGPMVLPGTAVGNAKHAPVPGGNRNCVRCRWFVTEPHYLPSLAAHFNTIAYHFDEARNACLANEGVLLDLKKQKADAEDAGEVFLHLDTFRQAERVWEGSMKRFNDFAEDLTACWRLIERCKAALDRVVEDSTQLVAVGTASDVHIAFEDTESELLQLAGVCEDVELYPDLDAGKAIFRRSQLLDAVLYRDNLSPVFMMLSEEEQLRVGNAFMRRLARQMNPANPVLGTRQVINLMDAGQSLSERFGVDFATLMPDCNATDMLTRKPQSIDESQG
;
A
#
# COMPACT_ATOMS: atom_id res chain seq x y z
N MET A 1 -55.00 -72.18 20.43
CA MET A 1 -55.13 -70.75 20.08
C MET A 1 -53.74 -70.13 20.02
N TYR A 2 -53.19 -70.03 18.81
CA TYR A 2 -51.96 -69.30 18.51
C TYR A 2 -52.28 -67.80 18.39
N LYS A 3 -51.49 -66.93 19.05
CA LYS A 3 -51.43 -65.50 18.73
C LYS A 3 -50.00 -65.15 18.33
N THR A 4 -49.78 -65.06 17.04
CA THR A 4 -48.61 -64.48 16.40
C THR A 4 -48.70 -62.94 16.48
N SER A 5 -47.67 -62.29 17.02
CA SER A 5 -47.46 -60.85 16.85
C SER A 5 -46.13 -60.64 16.11
N PRO A 6 -46.12 -59.92 14.96
CA PRO A 6 -44.90 -59.68 14.21
C PRO A 6 -44.10 -58.52 14.81
N THR A 7 -42.91 -58.83 15.29
CA THR A 7 -41.87 -57.85 15.64
C THR A 7 -41.39 -57.12 14.38
N LYS A 8 -41.75 -55.84 14.23
CA LYS A 8 -41.15 -54.95 13.21
C LYS A 8 -39.69 -54.60 13.58
N PRO A 9 -38.73 -54.63 12.64
CA PRO A 9 -37.34 -54.29 12.92
C PRO A 9 -37.14 -52.77 13.09
N LYS A 10 -36.49 -52.38 14.19
CA LYS A 10 -36.14 -50.98 14.58
C LYS A 10 -35.01 -50.34 13.73
N GLY A 11 -34.81 -50.77 12.48
CA GLY A 11 -33.72 -50.28 11.61
C GLY A 11 -34.08 -49.12 10.67
N ARG A 12 -35.36 -48.97 10.27
CA ARG A 12 -35.76 -48.00 9.22
C ARG A 12 -35.85 -46.53 9.66
N ARG A 13 -35.93 -46.24 10.96
CA ARG A 13 -36.16 -44.85 11.46
C ARG A 13 -34.96 -43.91 11.34
N LYS A 14 -33.72 -44.41 11.24
CA LYS A 14 -32.52 -43.55 11.04
C LYS A 14 -32.30 -43.19 9.57
N ALA A 15 -32.50 -44.15 8.64
CA ALA A 15 -32.41 -43.89 7.21
C ALA A 15 -33.50 -42.92 6.72
N ALA A 16 -34.74 -43.10 7.20
CA ALA A 16 -35.86 -42.21 6.87
C ALA A 16 -35.72 -40.77 7.42
N ARG A 17 -34.79 -40.52 8.35
CA ARG A 17 -34.53 -39.17 8.87
C ARG A 17 -33.51 -38.40 8.01
N THR A 18 -32.76 -39.09 7.16
CA THR A 18 -31.79 -38.50 6.23
C THR A 18 -32.48 -37.87 5.01
N GLU A 19 -33.65 -38.39 4.62
CA GLU A 19 -34.46 -37.85 3.51
C GLU A 19 -35.43 -36.72 3.93
N ARG A 20 -35.78 -36.62 5.22
CA ARG A 20 -36.90 -35.77 5.71
C ARG A 20 -36.55 -34.36 6.19
N SER A 21 -35.47 -33.76 5.70
CA SER A 21 -35.13 -32.36 5.99
C SER A 21 -34.41 -31.69 4.83
N MET A 22 -35.08 -31.61 3.68
CA MET A 22 -34.74 -30.57 2.71
C MET A 22 -35.01 -29.22 3.40
N ARG A 23 -33.98 -28.38 3.54
CA ARG A 23 -34.21 -27.02 4.05
C ARG A 23 -34.89 -26.22 2.93
N ARG A 24 -35.79 -25.32 3.31
CA ARG A 24 -36.63 -24.52 2.39
C ARG A 24 -35.83 -23.74 1.35
N ASP A 25 -34.61 -23.32 1.72
CA ASP A 25 -33.64 -22.58 0.89
C ASP A 25 -32.90 -23.44 -0.17
N SER A 26 -33.29 -24.70 -0.31
CA SER A 26 -32.66 -25.68 -1.19
C SER A 26 -33.61 -26.56 -1.99
N ASP A 27 -34.90 -26.47 -1.71
CA ASP A 27 -35.94 -27.21 -2.42
C ASP A 27 -36.43 -26.34 -3.60
N ALA A 28 -35.87 -26.58 -4.78
CA ALA A 28 -36.24 -25.87 -6.00
C ALA A 28 -37.69 -26.14 -6.43
N THR A 29 -38.28 -27.25 -5.99
CA THR A 29 -39.66 -27.65 -6.31
C THR A 29 -40.68 -27.09 -5.32
N LEU A 30 -40.21 -26.45 -4.24
CA LEU A 30 -41.04 -25.95 -3.14
C LEU A 30 -42.05 -27.00 -2.64
N ALA A 31 -41.65 -28.28 -2.62
CA ALA A 31 -42.49 -29.40 -2.19
C ALA A 31 -42.94 -29.25 -0.74
N TRP A 32 -42.12 -28.62 0.11
CA TRP A 32 -42.49 -28.30 1.49
C TRP A 32 -43.74 -27.40 1.59
N VAL A 33 -44.02 -26.57 0.59
CA VAL A 33 -45.26 -25.75 0.60
C VAL A 33 -46.48 -26.65 0.48
N VAL A 34 -46.43 -27.69 -0.34
CA VAL A 34 -47.53 -28.68 -0.46
C VAL A 34 -47.69 -29.49 0.82
N GLU A 35 -46.60 -29.86 1.47
CA GLU A 35 -46.62 -30.68 2.69
C GLU A 35 -47.15 -29.90 3.91
N PHE A 36 -46.74 -28.63 4.07
CA PHE A 36 -47.02 -27.85 5.28
C PHE A 36 -48.08 -26.77 5.12
N TYR A 37 -48.29 -26.24 3.92
CA TYR A 37 -49.20 -25.10 3.64
C TYR A 37 -49.94 -25.30 2.30
N PRO A 38 -50.76 -26.36 2.15
CA PRO A 38 -51.47 -26.67 0.91
C PRO A 38 -52.33 -25.51 0.40
N GLU A 39 -52.80 -24.63 1.29
CA GLU A 39 -53.53 -23.41 0.99
C GLU A 39 -52.73 -22.38 0.15
N LEU A 40 -51.41 -22.50 0.07
CA LEU A 40 -50.53 -21.66 -0.77
C LEU A 40 -50.28 -22.24 -2.18
N ALA A 41 -51.08 -23.22 -2.63
CA ALA A 41 -50.89 -23.90 -3.91
C ALA A 41 -50.78 -22.94 -5.11
N ALA A 42 -51.63 -21.91 -5.18
CA ALA A 42 -51.60 -20.92 -6.27
C ALA A 42 -50.29 -20.12 -6.28
N TRP A 43 -49.83 -19.66 -5.10
CA TRP A 43 -48.55 -18.98 -4.96
C TRP A 43 -47.36 -19.86 -5.32
N ARG A 44 -47.41 -21.16 -5.01
CA ARG A 44 -46.37 -22.12 -5.39
C ARG A 44 -46.25 -22.25 -6.90
N VAL A 45 -47.38 -22.34 -7.62
CA VAL A 45 -47.37 -22.45 -9.10
C VAL A 45 -46.67 -21.23 -9.71
N PHE A 46 -47.05 -20.03 -9.28
CA PHE A 46 -46.42 -18.79 -9.74
C PHE A 46 -44.94 -18.70 -9.38
N ALA A 47 -44.56 -19.14 -8.18
CA ALA A 47 -43.16 -19.18 -7.78
C ALA A 47 -42.34 -20.16 -8.63
N LEU A 48 -42.88 -21.32 -8.98
CA LEU A 48 -42.19 -22.28 -9.86
C LEU A 48 -42.03 -21.75 -11.28
N GLU A 49 -43.03 -21.08 -11.83
CA GLU A 49 -42.92 -20.43 -13.15
C GLU A 49 -41.84 -19.34 -13.14
N TRP A 50 -41.83 -18.49 -12.10
CA TRP A 50 -40.81 -17.46 -11.95
C TRP A 50 -39.41 -18.06 -11.82
N LEU A 51 -39.23 -19.07 -10.96
CA LEU A 51 -37.94 -19.73 -10.77
C LEU A 51 -37.46 -20.46 -12.03
N GLY A 52 -38.37 -20.98 -12.86
CA GLY A 52 -38.04 -21.64 -14.12
C GLY A 52 -37.44 -20.72 -15.18
N GLY A 53 -37.77 -19.41 -15.15
CA GLY A 53 -37.17 -18.41 -16.03
C GLY A 53 -35.82 -17.85 -15.55
N GLU A 54 -35.39 -18.22 -14.34
CA GLU A 54 -34.23 -17.61 -13.68
C GLU A 54 -32.97 -18.46 -13.82
N THR A 55 -31.85 -17.84 -14.23
CA THR A 55 -30.61 -18.58 -14.54
C THR A 55 -29.60 -18.59 -13.40
N HIS A 56 -29.73 -17.70 -12.42
CA HIS A 56 -28.76 -17.51 -11.33
C HIS A 56 -29.45 -17.14 -10.01
N GLY A 57 -28.75 -17.29 -8.87
CA GLY A 57 -29.22 -16.75 -7.58
C GLY A 57 -30.39 -17.50 -6.95
N LEU A 58 -30.60 -18.76 -7.32
CA LEU A 58 -31.72 -19.59 -6.88
C LEU A 58 -31.83 -19.67 -5.35
N HIS A 59 -30.72 -19.94 -4.65
CA HIS A 59 -30.69 -19.98 -3.18
C HIS A 59 -31.26 -18.72 -2.52
N GLN A 60 -30.91 -17.53 -3.02
CA GLN A 60 -31.38 -16.27 -2.47
C GLN A 60 -32.88 -16.06 -2.71
N ARG A 61 -33.38 -16.46 -3.89
CA ARG A 61 -34.81 -16.42 -4.23
C ARG A 61 -35.62 -17.38 -3.36
N LEU A 62 -35.16 -18.62 -3.19
CA LEU A 62 -35.82 -19.61 -2.32
C LEU A 62 -35.88 -19.12 -0.86
N GLN A 63 -34.81 -18.50 -0.35
CA GLN A 63 -34.81 -17.93 0.99
C GLN A 63 -35.78 -16.75 1.12
N ALA A 64 -35.85 -15.87 0.11
CA ALA A 64 -36.81 -14.77 0.08
C ALA A 64 -38.26 -15.29 0.02
N LEU A 65 -38.55 -16.28 -0.84
CA LEU A 65 -39.86 -16.90 -0.98
C LEU A 65 -40.31 -17.61 0.31
N SER A 66 -39.41 -18.35 0.97
CA SER A 66 -39.70 -18.94 2.29
C SER A 66 -40.06 -17.87 3.32
N THR A 67 -39.37 -16.73 3.30
CA THR A 67 -39.68 -15.59 4.18
C THR A 67 -41.05 -15.00 3.84
N PHE A 68 -41.37 -14.85 2.57
CA PHE A 68 -42.66 -14.33 2.10
C PHE A 68 -43.83 -15.25 2.45
N PHE A 69 -43.74 -16.54 2.14
CA PHE A 69 -44.82 -17.48 2.42
C PHE A 69 -45.07 -17.63 3.92
N GLU A 70 -44.03 -17.86 4.72
CA GLU A 70 -44.26 -18.21 6.12
C GLU A 70 -44.34 -16.99 7.02
N ARG A 71 -43.37 -16.09 6.95
CA ARG A 71 -43.29 -14.97 7.90
C ARG A 71 -44.25 -13.84 7.57
N TYR A 72 -44.61 -13.72 6.29
CA TYR A 72 -45.48 -12.65 5.84
C TYR A 72 -46.90 -13.15 5.58
N LEU A 73 -47.14 -14.07 4.65
CA LEU A 73 -48.52 -14.52 4.37
C LEU A 73 -49.15 -15.27 5.54
N ILE A 74 -48.49 -16.33 6.04
CA ILE A 74 -49.06 -17.18 7.09
C ILE A 74 -49.03 -16.51 8.46
N LEU A 75 -47.86 -16.08 8.95
CA LEU A 75 -47.76 -15.52 10.31
C LEU A 75 -48.51 -14.20 10.50
N GLN A 76 -48.71 -13.40 9.44
CA GLN A 76 -49.51 -12.17 9.51
C GLN A 76 -50.98 -12.39 9.10
N SER A 77 -51.39 -13.64 8.83
CA SER A 77 -52.76 -14.00 8.44
C SER A 77 -53.31 -13.17 7.28
N LEU A 78 -52.50 -12.99 6.23
CA LEU A 78 -52.86 -12.20 5.05
C LEU A 78 -53.69 -13.01 4.05
N PRO A 79 -54.38 -12.36 3.09
CA PRO A 79 -55.08 -13.07 2.01
C PRO A 79 -54.14 -14.02 1.26
N LEU A 80 -54.53 -15.28 1.19
CA LEU A 80 -53.74 -16.35 0.55
C LEU A 80 -54.05 -16.49 -0.93
N ASP A 81 -55.19 -15.97 -1.40
CA ASP A 81 -55.52 -15.88 -2.82
C ASP A 81 -54.69 -14.75 -3.47
N PRO A 82 -53.87 -15.04 -4.50
CA PRO A 82 -53.07 -14.02 -5.18
C PRO A 82 -53.87 -12.85 -5.76
N SER A 83 -55.09 -13.10 -6.26
CA SER A 83 -55.94 -12.05 -6.84
C SER A 83 -56.42 -11.06 -5.78
N VAL A 84 -56.86 -11.56 -4.63
CA VAL A 84 -57.27 -10.75 -3.49
C VAL A 84 -56.07 -10.02 -2.89
N PHE A 85 -54.93 -10.69 -2.74
CA PHE A 85 -53.73 -10.09 -2.18
C PHE A 85 -53.18 -8.92 -3.02
N LEU A 86 -53.23 -9.04 -4.35
CA LEU A 86 -52.71 -8.02 -5.29
C LEU A 86 -53.72 -6.91 -5.63
N ALA A 87 -54.98 -7.03 -5.18
CA ALA A 87 -56.00 -6.02 -5.42
C ALA A 87 -55.64 -4.68 -4.74
N GLN A 88 -55.92 -3.56 -5.42
CA GLN A 88 -55.71 -2.20 -4.88
C GLN A 88 -56.58 -1.91 -3.65
N THR A 89 -57.69 -2.60 -3.50
CA THR A 89 -58.59 -2.50 -2.34
C THR A 89 -58.03 -3.19 -1.10
N THR A 90 -57.07 -4.09 -1.24
CA THR A 90 -56.50 -4.86 -0.14
C THR A 90 -55.32 -4.11 0.48
N GLN A 91 -55.47 -3.70 1.74
CA GLN A 91 -54.38 -3.10 2.51
C GLN A 91 -53.59 -4.19 3.22
N VAL A 92 -52.27 -4.22 2.99
CA VAL A 92 -51.35 -5.16 3.62
C VAL A 92 -50.19 -4.41 4.31
N PRO A 93 -49.64 -4.94 5.41
CA PRO A 93 -48.53 -4.31 6.13
C PRO A 93 -47.25 -4.30 5.29
N GLU A 94 -46.30 -3.40 5.60
CA GLU A 94 -45.06 -3.32 4.82
C GLU A 94 -44.19 -4.58 4.98
N PHE A 95 -43.92 -5.29 3.89
CA PHE A 95 -43.20 -6.58 3.90
C PHE A 95 -41.84 -6.49 4.60
N HIS A 96 -41.03 -5.47 4.31
CA HIS A 96 -39.70 -5.33 4.89
C HIS A 96 -39.74 -5.20 6.42
N ARG A 97 -40.58 -4.31 6.95
CA ARG A 97 -40.70 -4.09 8.41
C ARG A 97 -41.24 -5.32 9.14
N THR A 98 -42.10 -6.08 8.47
CA THR A 98 -42.88 -7.14 9.11
C THR A 98 -42.16 -8.49 9.07
N ALA A 99 -41.48 -8.81 7.97
CA ALA A 99 -40.94 -10.16 7.73
C ALA A 99 -39.42 -10.19 7.46
N CYS A 100 -38.80 -9.08 7.06
CA CYS A 100 -37.37 -9.01 6.79
C CYS A 100 -36.56 -8.57 8.02
N THR A 101 -35.30 -9.01 8.09
CA THR A 101 -34.34 -8.56 9.10
C THR A 101 -33.72 -7.24 8.69
N ASP A 102 -33.58 -6.28 9.60
CA ASP A 102 -32.99 -4.97 9.33
C ASP A 102 -31.48 -5.07 9.00
N SER A 103 -31.21 -5.28 7.72
CA SER A 103 -29.90 -5.69 7.22
C SER A 103 -29.85 -5.52 5.69
N PRO A 104 -28.64 -5.45 5.08
CA PRO A 104 -28.50 -5.43 3.63
C PRO A 104 -29.16 -6.63 2.94
N TRP A 105 -29.21 -7.78 3.62
CA TRP A 105 -29.93 -8.96 3.16
C TRP A 105 -31.44 -8.75 3.15
N GLY A 106 -32.01 -8.16 4.22
CA GLY A 106 -33.44 -7.83 4.29
C GLY A 106 -33.91 -6.97 3.12
N ILE A 107 -33.16 -5.91 2.78
CA ILE A 107 -33.45 -5.06 1.61
C ILE A 107 -33.38 -5.88 0.31
N SER A 108 -32.40 -6.79 0.20
CA SER A 108 -32.25 -7.63 -0.99
C SER A 108 -33.39 -8.65 -1.10
N ALA A 109 -33.82 -9.26 0.01
CA ALA A 109 -34.97 -10.15 0.07
C ALA A 109 -36.27 -9.41 -0.28
N ASN A 110 -36.48 -8.19 0.23
CA ASN A 110 -37.61 -7.34 -0.15
C ASN A 110 -37.64 -7.09 -1.67
N ASN A 111 -36.51 -6.71 -2.27
CA ASN A 111 -36.44 -6.42 -3.69
C ASN A 111 -36.63 -7.68 -4.57
N LEU A 112 -36.21 -8.86 -4.09
CA LEU A 112 -36.49 -10.13 -4.75
C LEU A 112 -37.99 -10.46 -4.74
N ILE A 113 -38.67 -10.22 -3.61
CA ILE A 113 -40.13 -10.42 -3.53
C ILE A 113 -40.88 -9.38 -4.33
N HIS A 114 -40.45 -8.12 -4.32
CA HIS A 114 -40.99 -7.10 -5.22
C HIS A 114 -40.92 -7.56 -6.69
N ALA A 115 -39.76 -8.07 -7.13
CA ALA A 115 -39.59 -8.58 -8.49
C ALA A 115 -40.47 -9.81 -8.78
N PHE A 116 -40.59 -10.74 -7.83
CA PHE A 116 -41.50 -11.88 -7.94
C PHE A 116 -42.96 -11.44 -8.12
N LEU A 117 -43.46 -10.55 -7.26
CA LEU A 117 -44.84 -10.05 -7.36
C LEU A 117 -45.06 -9.25 -8.64
N GLN A 118 -44.05 -8.50 -9.09
CA GLN A 118 -44.10 -7.80 -10.37
C GLN A 118 -44.18 -8.77 -11.55
N PHE A 119 -43.44 -9.88 -11.50
CA PHE A 119 -43.53 -10.95 -12.50
C PHE A 119 -44.94 -11.55 -12.54
N VAL A 120 -45.52 -11.87 -11.38
CA VAL A 120 -46.90 -12.41 -11.30
C VAL A 120 -47.90 -11.43 -11.91
N LEU A 121 -47.78 -10.14 -11.59
CA LEU A 121 -48.63 -9.08 -12.13
C LEU A 121 -48.55 -8.96 -13.66
N LEU A 122 -47.33 -8.98 -14.22
CA LEU A 122 -47.09 -8.85 -15.67
C LEU A 122 -47.38 -10.13 -16.45
N ARG A 123 -47.49 -11.29 -15.79
CA ARG A 123 -47.72 -12.57 -16.46
C ARG A 123 -49.19 -12.98 -16.41
N HIS A 124 -49.84 -12.77 -15.26
CA HIS A 124 -51.19 -13.26 -14.96
C HIS A 124 -52.22 -12.15 -14.79
N PHE A 125 -51.80 -10.90 -14.56
CA PHE A 125 -52.69 -9.77 -14.30
C PHE A 125 -52.51 -8.58 -15.26
N SER A 126 -52.05 -8.84 -16.48
CA SER A 126 -51.86 -7.83 -17.54
C SER A 126 -52.60 -8.20 -18.83
N GLN A 127 -53.00 -7.19 -19.60
CA GLN A 127 -53.53 -7.33 -20.95
C GLN A 127 -52.51 -6.81 -21.95
N ILE A 128 -52.42 -7.43 -23.13
CA ILE A 128 -51.55 -6.94 -24.21
C ILE A 128 -52.24 -5.74 -24.85
N GLY A 129 -51.59 -4.57 -24.81
CA GLY A 129 -52.08 -3.35 -25.44
C GLY A 129 -51.90 -3.36 -26.97
N LYS A 130 -52.40 -2.32 -27.65
CA LYS A 130 -52.32 -2.19 -29.13
C LYS A 130 -50.90 -2.12 -29.71
N ASP A 131 -49.89 -1.84 -28.87
CA ASP A 131 -48.48 -1.69 -29.25
C ASP A 131 -47.60 -2.87 -28.79
N ASP A 132 -48.18 -4.07 -28.59
CA ASP A 132 -47.52 -5.28 -28.06
C ASP A 132 -46.88 -5.16 -26.65
N ASN A 133 -47.13 -4.05 -25.94
CA ASN A 133 -46.70 -3.87 -24.55
C ASN A 133 -47.77 -4.39 -23.57
N ALA A 134 -47.34 -5.19 -22.58
CA ALA A 134 -48.22 -5.66 -21.51
C ALA A 134 -48.60 -4.51 -20.57
N VAL A 135 -49.88 -4.16 -20.53
CA VAL A 135 -50.46 -3.13 -19.64
C VAL A 135 -51.17 -3.81 -18.48
N LEU A 136 -50.88 -3.38 -17.26
CA LEU A 136 -51.47 -3.97 -16.05
C LEU A 136 -52.99 -3.74 -16.01
N MET A 137 -53.77 -4.76 -15.62
CA MET A 137 -55.21 -4.61 -15.45
C MET A 137 -55.54 -3.59 -14.36
N GLN A 138 -56.54 -2.74 -14.61
CA GLN A 138 -57.02 -1.77 -13.62
C GLN A 138 -57.53 -2.50 -12.37
N GLY A 139 -57.08 -2.06 -11.19
CA GLY A 139 -57.47 -2.65 -9.90
C GLY A 139 -56.43 -3.56 -9.23
N TYR A 140 -55.30 -3.86 -9.87
CA TYR A 140 -54.20 -4.62 -9.27
C TYR A 140 -52.96 -3.74 -9.08
N HIS A 141 -52.13 -4.05 -8.08
CA HIS A 141 -50.86 -3.35 -7.82
C HIS A 141 -49.87 -4.25 -7.07
N ASN A 142 -48.60 -3.84 -7.05
CA ASN A 142 -47.58 -4.50 -6.25
C ASN A 142 -47.52 -3.85 -4.85
N PRO A 143 -47.95 -4.54 -3.78
CA PRO A 143 -47.95 -3.96 -2.44
C PRO A 143 -46.55 -3.85 -1.82
N VAL A 144 -45.56 -4.57 -2.35
CA VAL A 144 -44.17 -4.51 -1.87
C VAL A 144 -43.43 -3.44 -2.65
N ARG A 145 -42.97 -2.38 -2.00
CA ARG A 145 -42.20 -1.32 -2.65
C ARG A 145 -40.74 -1.73 -2.84
N ARG A 146 -40.14 -1.32 -3.96
CA ARG A 146 -38.71 -1.48 -4.17
C ARG A 146 -37.94 -0.53 -3.26
N MET A 147 -36.95 -1.06 -2.55
CA MET A 147 -36.12 -0.31 -1.60
C MET A 147 -34.75 0.04 -2.19
N SER A 148 -34.26 1.22 -1.85
CA SER A 148 -32.91 1.67 -2.21
C SER A 148 -31.86 1.16 -1.22
N LYS A 149 -30.65 0.93 -1.71
CA LYS A 149 -29.45 0.71 -0.88
C LYS A 149 -28.67 2.01 -0.65
N ALA A 150 -29.12 3.13 -1.19
CA ALA A 150 -28.51 4.45 -0.99
C ALA A 150 -28.65 4.87 0.48
N GLY A 151 -27.58 5.39 1.08
CA GLY A 151 -27.51 5.76 2.50
C GLY A 151 -26.99 4.67 3.43
N LEU A 152 -26.89 3.40 3.00
CA LEU A 152 -26.17 2.39 3.78
C LEU A 152 -24.65 2.62 3.69
N PRO A 153 -23.89 2.49 4.80
CA PRO A 153 -22.45 2.67 4.77
C PRO A 153 -21.80 1.66 3.81
N LYS A 154 -21.21 2.17 2.73
CA LYS A 154 -20.36 1.37 1.83
C LYS A 154 -19.05 1.12 2.56
N ARG A 155 -18.73 -0.15 2.79
CA ARG A 155 -17.46 -0.53 3.43
C ARG A 155 -16.34 -0.45 2.40
N GLY A 156 -15.29 0.33 2.68
CA GLY A 156 -14.09 0.39 1.85
C GLY A 156 -13.22 -0.87 1.92
N GLU A 157 -13.41 -1.70 2.96
CA GLU A 157 -12.60 -2.88 3.23
C GLU A 157 -13.40 -4.06 3.83
N SER A 158 -12.77 -5.24 3.83
CA SER A 158 -13.30 -6.49 4.42
C SER A 158 -13.67 -6.34 5.90
N VAL A 159 -14.70 -7.04 6.36
CA VAL A 159 -15.12 -7.03 7.77
C VAL A 159 -14.35 -8.01 8.64
N TYR A 160 -13.54 -8.85 8.00
CA TYR A 160 -12.79 -9.89 8.66
C TYR A 160 -11.41 -9.36 9.04
N SER A 161 -11.04 -9.55 10.30
CA SER A 161 -9.72 -9.21 10.80
C SER A 161 -8.67 -10.20 10.26
N PRO A 162 -7.51 -9.71 9.79
CA PRO A 162 -6.40 -10.57 9.39
C PRO A 162 -5.66 -11.11 10.62
N LEU A 163 -5.10 -12.31 10.48
CA LEU A 163 -4.13 -12.90 11.39
C LEU A 163 -2.71 -12.57 10.89
N PRO A 164 -1.75 -12.31 11.79
CA PRO A 164 -0.34 -12.13 11.41
C PRO A 164 0.22 -13.35 10.67
N TYR A 165 1.07 -13.14 9.67
CA TYR A 165 1.67 -14.24 8.89
C TYR A 165 2.45 -15.22 9.77
N GLY A 166 3.21 -14.72 10.75
CA GLY A 166 3.95 -15.55 11.69
C GLY A 166 3.07 -16.50 12.52
N TYR A 167 1.84 -16.11 12.84
CA TYR A 167 0.89 -17.01 13.52
C TYR A 167 0.34 -18.07 12.56
N ILE A 168 0.11 -17.72 11.30
CA ILE A 168 -0.28 -18.68 10.27
C ILE A 168 0.82 -19.73 10.06
N ASP A 169 2.09 -19.33 10.04
CA ASP A 169 3.20 -20.28 9.90
C ASP A 169 3.30 -21.23 11.11
N GLN A 170 3.17 -20.72 12.34
CA GLN A 170 3.12 -21.57 13.54
C GLN A 170 1.95 -22.55 13.53
N LEU A 171 0.77 -22.12 13.05
CA LEU A 171 -0.39 -23.00 12.89
C LEU A 171 -0.12 -24.12 11.88
N ARG A 172 0.59 -23.84 10.77
CA ARG A 172 1.01 -24.85 9.79
C ARG A 172 1.97 -25.85 10.41
N GLN A 173 3.00 -25.39 11.13
CA GLN A 173 3.97 -26.26 11.81
C GLN A 173 3.30 -27.14 12.87
N MET A 174 2.32 -26.60 13.60
CA MET A 174 1.58 -27.35 14.61
C MET A 174 0.70 -28.44 14.00
N LEU A 175 0.14 -28.18 12.81
CA LEU A 175 -0.72 -29.12 12.10
C LEU A 175 0.11 -30.20 11.38
N ALA A 176 1.07 -29.78 10.57
CA ALA A 176 1.94 -30.63 9.76
C ALA A 176 3.31 -30.81 10.45
N ALA A 177 3.31 -31.53 11.57
CA ALA A 177 4.49 -31.69 12.44
C ALA A 177 5.62 -32.54 11.82
N GLY A 178 5.32 -33.30 10.77
CA GLY A 178 6.28 -34.14 10.05
C GLY A 178 5.80 -34.49 8.64
N PRO A 179 6.62 -35.20 7.85
CA PRO A 179 6.33 -35.54 6.45
C PRO A 179 5.25 -36.61 6.27
N HIS A 180 4.95 -37.44 7.28
CA HIS A 180 3.94 -38.49 7.18
C HIS A 180 2.70 -38.20 8.03
N PHE A 181 1.56 -38.76 7.63
CA PHE A 181 0.30 -38.61 8.37
C PHE A 181 0.37 -39.25 9.77
N ARG A 182 1.24 -40.25 9.99
CA ARG A 182 1.55 -40.75 11.34
C ARG A 182 2.14 -39.69 12.28
N ASP A 183 2.84 -38.69 11.72
CA ASP A 183 3.48 -37.61 12.49
C ASP A 183 2.47 -36.56 12.96
N TRP A 184 1.27 -36.54 12.36
CA TRP A 184 0.20 -35.58 12.67
C TRP A 184 -0.58 -35.95 13.94
N GLN A 185 0.15 -36.31 15.00
CA GLN A 185 -0.39 -36.87 16.25
C GLN A 185 -1.43 -35.96 16.92
N TRP A 186 -1.22 -34.64 16.85
CA TRP A 186 -2.20 -33.68 17.39
C TRP A 186 -3.52 -33.74 16.62
N ALA A 187 -3.48 -33.77 15.29
CA ALA A 187 -4.67 -33.80 14.44
C ALA A 187 -5.49 -35.08 14.64
N GLN A 188 -4.81 -36.23 14.76
CA GLN A 188 -5.41 -37.55 15.02
C GLN A 188 -6.29 -37.59 16.28
N GLY A 189 -5.97 -36.76 17.29
CA GLY A 189 -6.69 -36.68 18.56
C GLY A 189 -7.55 -35.42 18.74
N ALA A 190 -7.60 -34.50 17.77
CA ALA A 190 -8.18 -33.17 17.99
C ALA A 190 -9.71 -33.12 17.96
N LEU A 191 -10.38 -34.01 17.21
CA LEU A 191 -11.86 -34.02 17.05
C LEU A 191 -12.59 -35.03 17.93
N GLY A 192 -11.88 -35.80 18.77
CA GLY A 192 -12.50 -36.73 19.71
C GLY A 192 -11.50 -37.33 20.69
N SER A 193 -11.81 -38.51 21.21
CA SER A 193 -11.04 -39.12 22.30
C SER A 193 -9.65 -39.57 21.81
N LYS A 194 -8.61 -39.35 22.63
CA LYS A 194 -7.23 -39.77 22.34
C LYS A 194 -7.14 -41.28 22.15
N ILE A 195 -6.15 -41.72 21.36
CA ILE A 195 -5.85 -43.13 21.10
C ILE A 195 -5.72 -43.87 22.44
N GLY A 196 -6.44 -44.99 22.59
CA GLY A 196 -6.44 -45.81 23.82
C GLY A 196 -7.42 -45.40 24.93
N HIS A 197 -8.12 -44.26 24.82
CA HIS A 197 -9.06 -43.78 25.84
C HIS A 197 -10.54 -43.99 25.48
N MET A 198 -11.38 -44.21 26.50
CA MET A 198 -12.84 -44.31 26.36
C MET A 198 -13.46 -42.93 26.08
N GLY A 199 -14.33 -42.81 25.06
CA GLY A 199 -15.11 -41.60 24.80
C GLY A 199 -15.74 -41.55 23.39
N ALA A 200 -16.28 -40.39 23.01
CA ALA A 200 -16.95 -40.19 21.72
C ALA A 200 -15.99 -40.43 20.54
N SER A 201 -16.51 -41.08 19.49
CA SER A 201 -15.75 -41.31 18.25
C SER A 201 -15.46 -39.98 17.59
N ALA A 202 -14.20 -39.75 17.25
CA ALA A 202 -13.84 -38.65 16.38
C ALA A 202 -14.35 -38.94 14.94
N PRO A 203 -14.86 -37.94 14.21
CA PRO A 203 -15.50 -38.10 12.91
C PRO A 203 -14.53 -38.37 11.74
N ASP A 204 -13.24 -38.25 11.98
CA ASP A 204 -12.12 -38.51 11.08
C ASP A 204 -11.57 -39.94 11.21
N TRP A 205 -12.22 -40.80 11.99
CA TRP A 205 -11.92 -42.22 12.09
C TRP A 205 -13.09 -43.04 11.57
N PHE A 206 -12.83 -43.97 10.65
CA PHE A 206 -13.82 -44.86 10.07
C PHE A 206 -13.43 -46.32 10.26
N ASP A 207 -14.45 -47.18 10.30
CA ASP A 207 -14.29 -48.60 10.56
C ASP A 207 -13.77 -49.31 9.30
N VAL A 208 -12.77 -50.18 9.49
CA VAL A 208 -12.10 -50.94 8.42
C VAL A 208 -11.88 -52.40 8.84
N THR A 209 -11.62 -53.27 7.88
CA THR A 209 -11.18 -54.65 8.11
C THR A 209 -9.65 -54.76 8.12
N GLU A 210 -9.11 -55.87 8.61
CA GLU A 210 -7.66 -56.06 8.74
C GLU A 210 -6.94 -56.09 7.38
N ASP A 211 -7.62 -56.56 6.33
CA ASP A 211 -7.13 -56.58 4.95
C ASP A 211 -7.04 -55.19 4.30
N GLU A 212 -7.75 -54.19 4.83
CA GLU A 212 -7.68 -52.80 4.36
C GLU A 212 -6.51 -52.03 4.99
N ILE A 213 -5.80 -52.62 5.96
CA ILE A 213 -4.66 -52.01 6.63
C ILE A 213 -3.34 -52.43 5.98
N ASP A 214 -2.62 -51.44 5.48
CA ASP A 214 -1.23 -51.60 5.08
C ASP A 214 -0.31 -51.17 6.24
N ARG A 215 0.44 -52.13 6.81
CA ARG A 215 1.33 -51.87 7.94
C ARG A 215 2.67 -51.25 7.54
N ASP A 216 3.05 -51.38 6.27
CA ASP A 216 4.30 -50.86 5.73
C ASP A 216 4.15 -49.41 5.26
N ASP A 217 2.91 -48.98 4.97
CA ASP A 217 2.59 -47.62 4.59
C ASP A 217 2.60 -46.66 5.80
N PRO A 218 3.51 -45.66 5.84
CA PRO A 218 3.55 -44.70 6.93
C PRO A 218 2.37 -43.75 7.03
N ASP A 219 1.56 -43.68 6.00
CA ASP A 219 0.38 -42.85 5.90
C ASP A 219 -0.92 -43.63 6.18
N CYS A 220 -0.83 -44.96 6.40
CA CYS A 220 -1.92 -45.79 6.93
C CYS A 220 -1.97 -45.72 8.46
N VAL A 221 -2.64 -44.71 8.99
CA VAL A 221 -2.78 -44.52 10.44
C VAL A 221 -4.03 -45.26 10.94
N TRP A 222 -3.84 -46.27 11.78
CA TRP A 222 -4.93 -47.09 12.32
C TRP A 222 -4.91 -47.19 13.84
N ARG A 223 -6.05 -47.58 14.43
CA ARG A 223 -6.20 -47.83 15.87
C ARG A 223 -7.24 -48.91 16.15
N ILE A 224 -7.13 -49.54 17.31
CA ILE A 224 -8.17 -50.43 17.84
C ILE A 224 -8.98 -49.67 18.90
N ARG A 225 -10.30 -49.58 18.70
CA ARG A 225 -11.22 -48.93 19.63
C ARG A 225 -12.07 -49.97 20.38
N LYS A 226 -12.02 -49.94 21.71
CA LYS A 226 -12.87 -50.77 22.59
C LYS A 226 -14.23 -50.08 22.79
N LEU A 227 -15.33 -50.72 22.38
CA LEU A 227 -16.68 -50.12 22.41
C LEU A 227 -17.40 -50.29 23.76
N SER A 228 -17.22 -51.42 24.46
CA SER A 228 -17.79 -51.68 25.79
C SER A 228 -17.16 -52.94 26.42
N ARG A 229 -17.23 -53.07 27.76
CA ARG A 229 -16.71 -54.21 28.53
C ARG A 229 -17.55 -55.50 28.37
N ASN A 230 -18.82 -55.39 27.95
CA ASN A 230 -19.80 -56.50 27.95
C ASN A 230 -20.34 -56.92 26.55
N TYR A 231 -19.73 -56.46 25.45
CA TYR A 231 -20.18 -56.84 24.10
C TYR A 231 -19.28 -57.95 23.53
N ARG A 232 -19.87 -59.08 23.15
CA ARG A 232 -19.22 -60.27 22.58
C ARG A 232 -18.34 -59.89 21.38
N GLY A 233 -17.02 -59.76 21.60
CA GLY A 233 -16.01 -59.41 20.58
C GLY A 233 -15.71 -57.91 20.39
N GLY A 234 -16.10 -57.02 21.32
CA GLY A 234 -16.24 -55.55 21.19
C GLY A 234 -15.00 -54.67 20.92
N GLN A 235 -14.13 -55.03 19.98
CA GLN A 235 -13.08 -54.19 19.41
C GLN A 235 -13.40 -53.87 17.95
N VAL A 236 -13.26 -52.60 17.55
CA VAL A 236 -13.40 -52.17 16.15
C VAL A 236 -12.09 -51.56 15.70
N LEU A 237 -11.63 -52.02 14.55
CA LEU A 237 -10.46 -51.49 13.87
C LEU A 237 -10.87 -50.25 13.08
N GLN A 238 -10.12 -49.16 13.26
CA GLN A 238 -10.43 -47.89 12.60
C GLN A 238 -9.19 -47.32 11.92
N MET A 239 -9.38 -46.75 10.73
CA MET A 239 -8.37 -45.97 10.03
C MET A 239 -8.69 -44.47 10.12
N TRP A 240 -7.65 -43.65 10.19
CA TRP A 240 -7.76 -42.19 10.26
C TRP A 240 -7.70 -41.57 8.87
N SER A 241 -8.59 -40.60 8.61
CA SER A 241 -8.61 -39.86 7.36
C SER A 241 -7.91 -38.48 7.50
N PRO A 242 -6.87 -38.21 6.71
CA PRO A 242 -6.16 -36.93 6.71
C PRO A 242 -6.93 -35.81 5.98
N VAL A 243 -8.00 -36.13 5.25
CA VAL A 243 -8.64 -35.26 4.25
C VAL A 243 -9.02 -33.89 4.80
N ARG A 244 -9.70 -33.84 5.96
CA ARG A 244 -10.16 -32.57 6.57
C ARG A 244 -8.99 -31.68 6.98
N TRP A 245 -7.91 -32.29 7.43
CA TRP A 245 -6.74 -31.60 7.95
C TRP A 245 -5.84 -31.11 6.82
N VAL A 246 -5.65 -31.89 5.75
CA VAL A 246 -4.97 -31.42 4.54
C VAL A 246 -5.75 -30.27 3.89
N ALA A 247 -7.09 -30.33 3.85
CA ALA A 247 -7.90 -29.22 3.36
C ALA A 247 -7.70 -27.94 4.19
N LEU A 248 -7.57 -28.07 5.51
CA LEU A 248 -7.25 -26.95 6.39
C LEU A 248 -5.83 -26.43 6.17
N LEU A 249 -4.85 -27.31 5.94
CA LEU A 249 -3.48 -26.94 5.63
C LEU A 249 -3.39 -26.18 4.30
N VAL A 250 -4.05 -26.65 3.24
CA VAL A 250 -4.17 -25.93 1.97
C VAL A 250 -4.78 -24.54 2.19
N LYS A 251 -5.76 -24.42 3.09
CA LYS A 251 -6.34 -23.13 3.48
C LYS A 251 -5.41 -22.20 4.26
N LEU A 252 -4.44 -22.75 4.97
CA LEU A 252 -3.40 -22.00 5.66
C LEU A 252 -2.29 -21.57 4.70
N ILE A 253 -2.06 -22.30 3.60
CA ILE A 253 -1.00 -21.99 2.62
C ILE A 253 -1.52 -21.05 1.51
N LEU A 254 -2.66 -21.38 0.90
CA LEU A 254 -3.18 -20.69 -0.27
C LEU A 254 -4.33 -19.72 0.08
N PRO A 255 -4.39 -18.53 -0.54
CA PRO A 255 -5.46 -17.54 -0.32
C PRO A 255 -6.79 -17.92 -1.01
N LEU A 256 -7.21 -19.18 -0.92
CA LEU A 256 -8.42 -19.71 -1.57
C LEU A 256 -9.68 -19.53 -0.69
N ARG A 257 -10.84 -19.48 -1.33
CA ARG A 257 -12.13 -19.58 -0.62
C ARG A 257 -12.36 -21.01 -0.14
N THR A 258 -13.05 -21.19 0.98
CA THR A 258 -13.35 -22.52 1.52
C THR A 258 -14.14 -23.36 0.52
N SER A 259 -15.08 -22.73 -0.19
CA SER A 259 -15.83 -23.38 -1.27
C SER A 259 -14.95 -23.85 -2.43
N GLN A 260 -13.84 -23.16 -2.73
CA GLN A 260 -12.92 -23.54 -3.81
C GLN A 260 -12.09 -24.76 -3.39
N VAL A 261 -11.50 -24.72 -2.19
CA VAL A 261 -10.68 -25.84 -1.68
C VAL A 261 -11.48 -27.14 -1.64
N ARG A 262 -12.71 -27.11 -1.12
CA ARG A 262 -13.56 -28.30 -0.95
C ARG A 262 -13.83 -29.06 -2.25
N VAL A 263 -13.89 -28.36 -3.38
CA VAL A 263 -14.30 -28.93 -4.67
C VAL A 263 -13.13 -29.13 -5.63
N LEU A 264 -11.89 -29.00 -5.18
CA LEU A 264 -10.71 -29.27 -6.01
C LEU A 264 -10.74 -30.70 -6.54
N ASP A 265 -10.30 -30.86 -7.78
CA ASP A 265 -10.24 -32.13 -8.47
C ASP A 265 -8.85 -32.78 -8.24
N SER A 266 -8.82 -34.09 -8.04
CA SER A 266 -7.60 -34.85 -7.80
C SER A 266 -6.78 -35.11 -9.06
N GLY A 267 -7.39 -35.02 -10.24
CA GLY A 267 -6.77 -35.37 -11.53
C GLY A 267 -6.68 -36.88 -11.77
N GLU A 268 -7.39 -37.71 -10.99
CA GLU A 268 -7.37 -39.17 -11.14
C GLU A 268 -7.85 -39.63 -12.53
N ALA A 269 -8.71 -38.85 -13.19
CA ALA A 269 -9.23 -39.12 -14.54
C ALA A 269 -8.48 -38.36 -15.65
N ASP A 270 -7.47 -37.54 -15.33
CA ASP A 270 -6.74 -36.75 -16.33
C ASP A 270 -5.85 -37.62 -17.20
N THR A 271 -5.54 -37.16 -18.41
CA THR A 271 -4.67 -37.91 -19.35
C THR A 271 -3.23 -38.00 -18.83
N TRP A 272 -2.76 -36.89 -18.25
CA TRP A 272 -1.41 -36.76 -17.75
C TRP A 272 -1.41 -36.55 -16.25
N ARG A 273 -0.49 -37.22 -15.56
CA ARG A 273 -0.40 -37.24 -14.10
C ARG A 273 0.90 -36.64 -13.64
N TYR A 274 0.81 -35.73 -12.67
CA TYR A 274 1.97 -35.20 -11.96
C TYR A 274 2.37 -36.16 -10.84
N MET A 275 3.61 -36.64 -10.86
CA MET A 275 4.21 -37.57 -9.90
C MET A 275 5.62 -37.11 -9.54
N ALA A 276 5.87 -36.79 -8.27
CA ALA A 276 7.21 -36.52 -7.73
C ALA A 276 8.08 -35.57 -8.59
N GLY A 277 7.52 -34.47 -9.08
CA GLY A 277 8.26 -33.49 -9.89
C GLY A 277 8.15 -33.69 -11.40
N ARG A 278 7.69 -34.86 -11.87
CA ARG A 278 7.60 -35.21 -13.29
C ARG A 278 6.18 -35.52 -13.73
N TRP A 279 6.01 -35.62 -15.03
CA TRP A 279 4.74 -35.71 -15.71
C TRP A 279 4.70 -37.03 -16.49
N GLU A 280 3.77 -37.93 -16.15
CA GLU A 280 3.65 -39.28 -16.72
C GLU A 280 2.26 -39.51 -17.31
N LEU A 281 2.15 -40.45 -18.25
CA LEU A 281 0.84 -40.86 -18.79
C LEU A 281 0.06 -41.58 -17.69
N ASN A 282 -1.21 -41.18 -17.48
CA ASN A 282 -2.02 -41.74 -16.41
C ASN A 282 -2.46 -43.17 -16.75
N SER A 283 -2.04 -44.14 -15.94
CA SER A 283 -2.39 -45.56 -16.11
C SER A 283 -3.67 -45.97 -15.37
N ASN A 284 -4.38 -45.02 -14.75
CA ASN A 284 -5.60 -45.30 -14.00
C ASN A 284 -6.75 -45.71 -14.95
N GLU A 285 -7.58 -46.68 -14.55
CA GLU A 285 -8.70 -47.20 -15.36
C GLU A 285 -9.73 -46.12 -15.73
N ILE A 286 -9.85 -45.10 -14.88
CA ILE A 286 -10.76 -43.97 -15.09
C ILE A 286 -10.13 -42.80 -15.86
N ALA A 287 -8.88 -42.93 -16.31
CA ALA A 287 -8.20 -41.93 -17.12
C ALA A 287 -8.94 -41.74 -18.45
N GLN A 288 -9.09 -40.47 -18.87
CA GLN A 288 -9.79 -40.11 -20.10
C GLN A 288 -8.99 -39.10 -20.91
N GLY A 289 -9.38 -38.93 -22.17
CA GLY A 289 -8.68 -38.10 -23.15
C GLY A 289 -7.60 -38.86 -23.90
N SER A 290 -6.92 -38.18 -24.82
CA SER A 290 -5.80 -38.70 -25.59
C SER A 290 -4.62 -37.73 -25.49
N GLU A 291 -3.41 -38.16 -25.84
CA GLU A 291 -2.26 -37.24 -25.87
C GLU A 291 -2.49 -36.01 -26.75
N SER A 292 -3.22 -36.18 -27.86
CA SER A 292 -3.60 -35.11 -28.78
C SER A 292 -4.72 -34.19 -28.26
N ARG A 293 -5.57 -34.68 -27.36
CA ARG A 293 -6.69 -33.95 -26.74
C ARG A 293 -6.78 -34.34 -25.27
N PRO A 294 -5.85 -33.86 -24.43
CA PRO A 294 -5.76 -34.32 -23.05
C PRO A 294 -6.92 -33.76 -22.22
N LEU A 295 -7.43 -34.59 -21.32
CA LEU A 295 -8.23 -34.12 -20.20
C LEU A 295 -7.30 -33.57 -19.12
N GLN A 296 -7.57 -32.35 -18.66
CA GLN A 296 -6.81 -31.67 -17.63
C GLN A 296 -7.77 -30.96 -16.65
N GLN A 297 -8.44 -31.69 -15.76
CA GLN A 297 -9.37 -31.12 -14.77
C GLN A 297 -8.80 -31.09 -13.35
N GLY A 298 -7.75 -31.87 -13.10
CA GLY A 298 -7.04 -31.98 -11.84
C GLY A 298 -6.43 -30.69 -11.36
N VAL A 299 -6.19 -30.63 -10.05
CA VAL A 299 -5.54 -29.50 -9.38
C VAL A 299 -4.11 -29.24 -9.88
N PHE A 300 -3.44 -30.23 -10.48
CA PHE A 300 -2.17 -30.03 -11.17
C PHE A 300 -2.40 -29.92 -12.67
N ARG A 301 -1.89 -28.87 -13.31
CA ARG A 301 -1.94 -28.69 -14.78
C ARG A 301 -0.56 -28.39 -15.34
N ARG A 302 -0.36 -28.79 -16.61
CA ARG A 302 0.77 -28.40 -17.44
C ARG A 302 0.51 -27.01 -18.02
N ASP A 303 1.51 -26.14 -17.98
CA ASP A 303 1.47 -24.84 -18.66
C ASP A 303 2.19 -24.97 -20.02
N ASP A 304 1.49 -25.55 -21.01
CA ASP A 304 2.07 -25.87 -22.33
C ASP A 304 2.41 -24.61 -23.16
N ASP A 305 1.80 -23.45 -22.85
CA ASP A 305 2.01 -22.18 -23.58
C ASP A 305 3.33 -21.48 -23.24
N ARG A 306 4.02 -21.88 -22.16
CA ARG A 306 5.16 -21.12 -21.59
C ARG A 306 6.49 -21.89 -21.53
N SER A 307 6.54 -23.14 -21.93
CA SER A 307 7.78 -23.94 -21.90
C SER A 307 7.98 -24.76 -23.18
N SER A 308 9.01 -24.42 -23.95
CA SER A 308 9.47 -25.14 -25.15
C SER A 308 10.45 -26.29 -24.82
N SER A 309 10.43 -26.84 -23.60
CA SER A 309 11.35 -27.88 -23.12
C SER A 309 10.60 -28.94 -22.30
N GLU A 310 11.15 -30.15 -22.24
CA GLU A 310 10.58 -31.38 -21.63
C GLU A 310 10.11 -31.24 -20.15
N ASP A 311 10.47 -30.16 -19.46
CA ASP A 311 10.02 -29.82 -18.10
C ASP A 311 8.88 -28.77 -18.11
N ALA A 312 7.66 -29.21 -18.46
CA ALA A 312 6.49 -28.35 -18.39
C ALA A 312 6.24 -27.87 -16.94
N LEU A 313 6.24 -26.55 -16.73
CA LEU A 313 6.00 -25.92 -15.42
C LEU A 313 4.63 -26.35 -14.87
N VAL A 314 4.62 -26.90 -13.65
CA VAL A 314 3.41 -27.36 -12.97
C VAL A 314 2.73 -26.18 -12.29
N VAL A 315 1.46 -25.95 -12.61
CA VAL A 315 0.64 -24.89 -12.01
C VAL A 315 -0.57 -25.48 -11.29
N LEU A 316 -1.06 -24.79 -10.26
CA LEU A 316 -2.28 -25.20 -9.57
C LEU A 316 -3.51 -24.73 -10.34
N TYR A 317 -4.43 -25.62 -10.67
CA TYR A 317 -5.70 -25.27 -11.29
C TYR A 317 -6.83 -25.26 -10.26
N ILE A 318 -7.53 -24.13 -10.19
CA ILE A 318 -8.70 -23.96 -9.34
C ILE A 318 -9.92 -24.01 -10.23
N ASN A 319 -10.62 -25.14 -10.22
CA ASN A 319 -11.77 -25.47 -11.09
C ASN A 319 -13.02 -24.58 -10.91
N THR A 320 -13.00 -23.60 -10.00
CA THR A 320 -14.10 -22.65 -9.81
C THR A 320 -13.64 -21.22 -9.56
N ASN A 321 -14.33 -20.26 -10.18
CA ASN A 321 -14.19 -18.83 -9.99
C ASN A 321 -15.56 -18.15 -9.87
N LYS A 322 -15.81 -17.46 -8.75
CA LYS A 322 -17.12 -16.87 -8.42
C LYS A 322 -17.62 -15.88 -9.48
N THR A 323 -16.74 -15.02 -9.99
CA THR A 323 -17.13 -13.90 -10.87
C THR A 323 -16.76 -14.16 -12.32
N ALA A 324 -15.64 -14.83 -12.58
CA ALA A 324 -15.18 -15.07 -13.95
C ALA A 324 -15.89 -16.24 -14.65
N ASP A 325 -16.50 -17.17 -13.89
CA ASP A 325 -17.16 -18.36 -14.48
C ASP A 325 -18.63 -18.13 -14.87
N VAL A 326 -19.18 -16.94 -14.62
CA VAL A 326 -20.62 -16.68 -14.83
C VAL A 326 -21.03 -16.92 -16.28
N SER A 327 -20.19 -16.51 -17.24
CA SER A 327 -20.43 -16.68 -18.68
C SER A 327 -19.77 -17.92 -19.29
N LYS A 328 -18.94 -18.67 -18.54
CA LYS A 328 -18.12 -19.78 -19.06
C LYS A 328 -18.75 -21.16 -18.87
N SER A 329 -18.36 -22.16 -19.67
CA SER A 329 -18.84 -23.56 -19.59
C SER A 329 -17.72 -24.58 -19.69
N GLY A 330 -17.91 -25.74 -19.06
CA GLY A 330 -17.03 -26.89 -19.18
C GLY A 330 -15.57 -26.56 -18.79
N PRO A 331 -14.57 -26.89 -19.63
CA PRO A 331 -13.16 -26.77 -19.31
C PRO A 331 -12.64 -25.33 -19.19
N GLU A 332 -13.40 -24.34 -19.68
CA GLU A 332 -13.04 -22.91 -19.60
C GLU A 332 -13.26 -22.30 -18.21
N LYS A 333 -14.01 -23.00 -17.35
CA LYS A 333 -14.24 -22.57 -15.96
C LYS A 333 -12.94 -22.63 -15.16
N GLY A 334 -12.89 -21.87 -14.07
CA GLY A 334 -11.73 -21.86 -13.19
C GLY A 334 -10.61 -20.95 -13.68
N TYR A 335 -9.43 -21.10 -13.07
CA TYR A 335 -8.24 -20.30 -13.37
C TYR A 335 -6.97 -21.03 -12.92
N LEU A 336 -5.84 -20.68 -13.56
CA LEU A 336 -4.51 -21.11 -13.17
C LEU A 336 -3.98 -20.22 -12.04
N LEU A 337 -3.40 -20.85 -11.04
CA LEU A 337 -2.76 -20.26 -9.88
C LEU A 337 -1.29 -20.71 -9.87
N PRO A 338 -0.37 -19.90 -10.45
CA PRO A 338 1.06 -20.14 -10.31
C PRO A 338 1.44 -20.04 -8.84
N TRP A 339 2.09 -21.06 -8.29
CA TRP A 339 2.54 -21.08 -6.91
C TRP A 339 3.95 -21.63 -6.82
N MET A 340 4.67 -21.19 -5.80
CA MET A 340 6.05 -21.61 -5.52
C MET A 340 6.10 -23.10 -5.18
N HIS A 341 7.02 -23.80 -5.84
CA HIS A 341 7.32 -25.21 -5.60
C HIS A 341 8.42 -25.35 -4.53
N GLY A 342 8.35 -26.39 -3.69
CA GLY A 342 9.34 -26.64 -2.63
C GLY A 342 9.11 -25.87 -1.33
N GLY A 343 10.19 -25.67 -0.56
CA GLY A 343 10.17 -25.06 0.77
C GLY A 343 10.06 -26.07 1.92
N ALA A 344 9.88 -25.56 3.15
CA ALA A 344 9.66 -26.41 4.31
C ALA A 344 8.42 -27.28 4.14
N VAL A 345 8.43 -28.49 4.69
CA VAL A 345 7.38 -29.50 4.47
C VAL A 345 5.99 -28.95 4.80
N HIS A 346 5.83 -28.17 5.87
CA HIS A 346 4.54 -27.58 6.28
C HIS A 346 4.03 -26.44 5.36
N GLN A 347 4.84 -26.00 4.39
CA GLN A 347 4.49 -24.99 3.40
C GLN A 347 4.34 -25.56 1.98
N ASN A 348 4.85 -26.77 1.73
CA ASN A 348 4.84 -27.39 0.41
C ASN A 348 3.45 -27.94 0.06
N VAL A 349 2.64 -27.12 -0.59
CA VAL A 349 1.27 -27.48 -0.97
C VAL A 349 1.20 -28.59 -2.03
N PHE A 350 2.17 -28.63 -2.95
CA PHE A 350 2.23 -29.66 -4.01
C PHE A 350 2.41 -31.04 -3.38
N TYR A 351 3.35 -31.16 -2.44
CA TYR A 351 3.60 -32.38 -1.69
C TYR A 351 2.33 -32.89 -0.98
N TRP A 352 1.63 -32.05 -0.23
CA TRP A 352 0.46 -32.48 0.55
C TRP A 352 -0.76 -32.82 -0.31
N ILE A 353 -0.96 -32.11 -1.42
CA ILE A 353 -2.04 -32.41 -2.37
C ILE A 353 -1.78 -33.73 -3.08
N GLU A 354 -0.56 -33.95 -3.58
CA GLU A 354 -0.14 -35.20 -4.21
C GLU A 354 -0.25 -36.38 -3.23
N LYS A 355 0.27 -36.21 -2.02
CA LYS A 355 0.21 -37.23 -0.98
C LYS A 355 -1.23 -37.59 -0.60
N LEU A 356 -2.12 -36.60 -0.51
CA LEU A 356 -3.54 -36.84 -0.27
C LEU A 356 -4.20 -37.57 -1.45
N ARG A 357 -3.89 -37.21 -2.69
CA ARG A 357 -4.40 -37.91 -3.88
C ARG A 357 -4.02 -39.38 -3.84
N ASN A 358 -2.74 -39.68 -3.60
CA ASN A 358 -2.25 -41.06 -3.54
C ASN A 358 -2.92 -41.86 -2.40
N TRP A 359 -3.15 -41.21 -1.24
CA TRP A 359 -3.91 -41.81 -0.13
C TRP A 359 -5.36 -42.10 -0.52
N GLN A 360 -6.02 -41.17 -1.22
CA GLN A 360 -7.40 -41.36 -1.67
C GLN A 360 -7.53 -42.48 -2.70
N GLU A 361 -6.60 -42.59 -3.67
CA GLU A 361 -6.62 -43.67 -4.65
C GLU A 361 -6.49 -45.05 -4.00
N LYS A 362 -5.67 -45.17 -2.96
CA LYS A 362 -5.42 -46.43 -2.25
C LYS A 362 -6.55 -46.81 -1.29
N TYR A 363 -7.02 -45.87 -0.47
CA TYR A 363 -7.93 -46.15 0.65
C TYR A 363 -9.38 -45.68 0.43
N ASN A 364 -9.65 -44.95 -0.67
CA ASN A 364 -10.98 -44.50 -1.04
C ASN A 364 -11.11 -44.36 -2.58
N PRO A 365 -10.92 -45.48 -3.32
CA PRO A 365 -10.88 -45.49 -4.77
C PRO A 365 -12.23 -45.10 -5.39
N ILE A 366 -12.18 -44.53 -6.59
CA ILE A 366 -13.35 -44.12 -7.36
C ILE A 366 -13.39 -44.86 -8.69
N SER A 367 -14.59 -45.21 -9.15
CA SER A 367 -14.82 -45.92 -10.42
C SER A 367 -15.30 -45.01 -11.55
N ARG A 368 -15.70 -43.77 -11.24
CA ARG A 368 -16.13 -42.77 -12.23
C ARG A 368 -16.01 -41.35 -11.70
N ARG A 369 -15.98 -40.38 -12.61
CA ARG A 369 -16.17 -38.97 -12.28
C ARG A 369 -17.59 -38.73 -11.75
N THR A 370 -17.70 -37.83 -10.78
CA THR A 370 -18.98 -37.49 -10.15
C THR A 370 -19.57 -36.25 -10.80
N SER A 371 -20.85 -36.32 -11.19
CA SER A 371 -21.53 -35.17 -11.76
C SER A 371 -21.92 -34.16 -10.68
N TRP A 372 -21.81 -32.88 -10.99
CA TRP A 372 -22.21 -31.80 -10.07
C TRP A 372 -23.72 -31.82 -9.77
N ALA A 373 -24.53 -32.39 -10.67
CA ALA A 373 -25.98 -32.56 -10.46
C ALA A 373 -26.31 -33.60 -9.37
N GLU A 374 -25.39 -34.51 -9.04
CA GLU A 374 -25.57 -35.49 -7.96
C GLU A 374 -25.33 -34.88 -6.57
N LEU A 375 -24.72 -33.70 -6.51
CA LEU A 375 -24.34 -33.07 -5.25
C LEU A 375 -25.54 -32.45 -4.55
N ASP A 376 -25.79 -32.90 -3.31
CA ASP A 376 -26.77 -32.24 -2.46
C ASP A 376 -26.24 -30.92 -1.84
N ARG A 377 -27.15 -30.16 -1.24
CA ARG A 377 -26.88 -28.84 -0.66
C ARG A 377 -25.79 -28.79 0.43
N ARG A 378 -25.49 -29.92 1.07
CA ARG A 378 -24.44 -30.02 2.10
C ARG A 378 -23.07 -29.84 1.45
N HIS A 379 -22.97 -30.19 0.17
CA HIS A 379 -21.77 -30.18 -0.65
C HIS A 379 -21.69 -28.95 -1.55
N ILE A 380 -22.82 -28.46 -2.06
CA ILE A 380 -22.86 -27.29 -2.95
C ILE A 380 -24.00 -26.32 -2.61
N ILE A 381 -23.81 -25.03 -2.85
CA ILE A 381 -24.94 -24.08 -2.79
C ILE A 381 -25.90 -24.41 -3.94
N VAL A 382 -27.21 -24.35 -3.68
CA VAL A 382 -28.24 -24.64 -4.69
C VAL A 382 -28.06 -23.76 -5.94
N LYS A 383 -28.07 -24.45 -7.09
CA LYS A 383 -27.86 -23.92 -8.43
C LYS A 383 -28.97 -24.43 -9.33
N THR A 384 -29.24 -23.71 -10.40
CA THR A 384 -30.20 -24.15 -11.42
C THR A 384 -29.61 -25.30 -12.23
N ASP A 385 -30.46 -26.11 -12.86
CA ASP A 385 -30.01 -27.21 -13.73
C ASP A 385 -29.14 -26.70 -14.87
N PHE A 386 -29.49 -25.53 -15.42
CA PHE A 386 -28.66 -24.81 -16.38
C PHE A 386 -27.24 -24.50 -15.86
N GLN A 387 -27.10 -24.12 -14.59
CA GLN A 387 -25.78 -23.89 -13.99
C GLN A 387 -25.02 -25.19 -13.74
N LEU A 388 -25.71 -26.25 -13.28
CA LEU A 388 -25.11 -27.54 -12.98
C LEU A 388 -24.59 -28.24 -14.23
N ALA A 389 -25.35 -28.21 -15.33
CA ALA A 389 -24.96 -28.78 -16.62
C ALA A 389 -23.70 -28.14 -17.24
N ARG A 390 -23.31 -26.95 -16.77
CA ARG A 390 -22.12 -26.24 -17.27
C ARG A 390 -20.85 -26.55 -16.47
N TYR A 391 -20.93 -27.32 -15.38
CA TYR A 391 -19.75 -27.79 -14.66
C TYR A 391 -19.27 -29.13 -15.25
N PRO A 392 -17.95 -29.30 -15.46
CA PRO A 392 -17.42 -30.60 -15.82
C PRO A 392 -17.55 -31.58 -14.65
N ASP A 393 -17.81 -32.85 -14.95
CA ASP A 393 -17.75 -33.92 -13.94
C ASP A 393 -16.35 -33.98 -13.32
N ALA A 394 -16.28 -34.27 -12.02
CA ALA A 394 -15.06 -34.13 -11.24
C ALA A 394 -14.72 -35.37 -10.41
N CYS A 395 -13.42 -35.59 -10.19
CA CYS A 395 -12.85 -36.49 -9.21
C CYS A 395 -12.48 -35.66 -7.96
N PHE A 396 -13.40 -35.48 -7.02
CA PHE A 396 -13.14 -34.60 -5.88
C PHE A 396 -11.98 -35.10 -5.01
N LEU A 397 -10.93 -34.28 -4.85
CA LEU A 397 -9.76 -34.57 -4.04
C LEU A 397 -10.12 -34.66 -2.55
N PHE A 398 -10.92 -33.70 -2.08
CA PHE A 398 -11.34 -33.63 -0.68
C PHE A 398 -12.67 -34.36 -0.47
N ARG A 399 -12.66 -35.67 -0.69
CA ARG A 399 -13.79 -36.59 -0.48
C ARG A 399 -13.57 -37.45 0.76
N LEU A 400 -14.62 -37.97 1.39
CA LEU A 400 -14.51 -38.62 2.70
C LEU A 400 -14.90 -40.11 2.67
N PRO A 401 -14.03 -41.03 3.10
CA PRO A 401 -14.38 -42.45 3.22
C PRO A 401 -15.39 -42.71 4.35
N GLU A 402 -15.47 -41.82 5.35
CA GLU A 402 -16.37 -42.01 6.51
C GLU A 402 -17.84 -41.70 6.18
N TYR A 403 -18.13 -41.25 4.95
CA TYR A 403 -19.51 -41.07 4.53
C TYR A 403 -20.25 -42.41 4.47
N PRO A 404 -21.55 -42.42 4.86
CA PRO A 404 -22.27 -43.65 5.12
C PRO A 404 -22.61 -44.47 3.88
N THR A 405 -22.71 -43.84 2.70
CA THR A 405 -23.06 -44.52 1.44
C THR A 405 -21.91 -44.43 0.45
N ALA A 406 -21.72 -45.48 -0.35
CA ALA A 406 -20.66 -45.55 -1.35
C ALA A 406 -20.69 -44.35 -2.33
N GLN A 407 -21.88 -43.93 -2.77
CA GLN A 407 -22.02 -42.75 -3.62
C GLN A 407 -21.53 -41.47 -2.92
N MET A 408 -21.90 -41.27 -1.64
CA MET A 408 -21.49 -40.07 -0.90
C MET A 408 -19.98 -40.02 -0.68
N ARG A 409 -19.28 -41.17 -0.62
CA ARG A 409 -17.81 -41.21 -0.46
C ARG A 409 -17.05 -40.54 -1.61
N ASN A 410 -17.71 -40.34 -2.76
CA ASN A 410 -17.18 -39.62 -3.90
C ASN A 410 -17.46 -38.11 -3.84
N PHE A 411 -18.34 -37.65 -2.94
CA PHE A 411 -18.73 -36.24 -2.84
C PHE A 411 -17.67 -35.43 -2.07
N PRO A 412 -17.56 -34.12 -2.36
CA PRO A 412 -16.58 -33.27 -1.67
C PRO A 412 -16.92 -33.11 -0.18
N LEU A 413 -16.02 -32.53 0.60
CA LEU A 413 -16.26 -32.16 2.00
C LEU A 413 -17.54 -31.33 2.14
N GLN A 414 -18.30 -31.50 3.22
CA GLN A 414 -19.43 -30.62 3.54
C GLN A 414 -18.97 -29.21 3.95
N ASP A 415 -19.84 -28.21 3.79
CA ASP A 415 -19.48 -26.79 4.01
C ASP A 415 -18.98 -26.48 5.42
N GLN A 416 -19.56 -27.14 6.41
CA GLN A 416 -19.24 -26.93 7.83
C GLN A 416 -18.14 -27.86 8.34
N ALA A 417 -17.63 -28.79 7.51
CA ALA A 417 -16.68 -29.82 7.96
C ALA A 417 -15.36 -29.24 8.49
N LEU A 418 -14.90 -28.13 7.90
CA LEU A 418 -13.64 -27.48 8.29
C LEU A 418 -13.76 -26.58 9.53
N ASN A 419 -14.96 -26.13 9.87
CA ASN A 419 -15.15 -25.18 10.98
C ASN A 419 -14.75 -25.79 12.32
N SER A 420 -15.06 -27.08 12.54
CA SER A 420 -14.64 -27.80 13.74
C SER A 420 -13.13 -27.94 13.80
N CYS A 421 -12.48 -28.37 12.71
CA CYS A 421 -11.03 -28.52 12.63
C CYS A 421 -10.32 -27.20 12.94
N TRP A 422 -10.81 -26.11 12.34
CA TRP A 422 -10.28 -24.77 12.55
C TRP A 422 -10.45 -24.28 13.99
N PHE A 423 -11.62 -24.49 14.58
CA PHE A 423 -11.87 -24.12 15.97
C PHE A 423 -10.90 -24.83 16.93
N HIS A 424 -10.70 -26.14 16.76
CA HIS A 424 -9.78 -26.92 17.59
C HIS A 424 -8.32 -26.49 17.41
N LEU A 425 -7.90 -26.17 16.18
CA LEU A 425 -6.56 -25.67 15.90
C LEU A 425 -6.29 -24.32 16.58
N LEU A 426 -7.21 -23.35 16.43
CA LEU A 426 -7.09 -22.06 17.11
C LEU A 426 -7.15 -22.21 18.63
N LYS A 427 -7.95 -23.14 19.17
CA LYS A 427 -8.01 -23.40 20.62
C LYS A 427 -6.67 -23.84 21.17
N ALA A 428 -6.04 -24.79 20.50
CA ALA A 428 -4.74 -25.31 20.91
C ALA A 428 -3.65 -24.26 20.73
N PHE A 429 -3.72 -23.43 19.68
CA PHE A 429 -2.79 -22.32 19.49
C PHE A 429 -2.96 -21.21 20.55
N GLU A 430 -4.19 -20.80 20.87
CA GLU A 430 -4.48 -19.84 21.96
C GLU A 430 -3.93 -20.35 23.31
N SER A 431 -4.07 -21.66 23.58
CA SER A 431 -3.50 -22.27 24.79
C SER A 431 -1.97 -22.21 24.81
N ARG A 432 -1.31 -22.38 23.65
CA ARG A 432 0.15 -22.28 23.53
C ARG A 432 0.64 -20.85 23.75
N LEU A 433 -0.07 -19.85 23.23
CA LEU A 433 0.23 -18.44 23.49
C LEU A 433 0.11 -18.10 24.98
N ALA A 434 -0.92 -18.62 25.64
CA ALA A 434 -1.11 -18.43 27.09
C ALA A 434 0.01 -19.08 27.92
N VAL A 435 0.45 -20.29 27.57
CA VAL A 435 1.57 -20.98 28.24
C VAL A 435 2.88 -20.21 28.08
N ARG A 436 3.08 -19.51 26.96
CA ARG A 436 4.24 -18.65 26.71
C ARG A 436 4.12 -17.25 27.31
N SER A 437 3.01 -16.94 27.95
CA SER A 437 2.70 -15.60 28.47
C SER A 437 2.76 -14.49 27.39
N GLU A 438 2.43 -14.82 26.13
CA GLU A 438 2.34 -13.82 25.05
C GLU A 438 1.06 -12.98 25.21
N THR A 439 1.22 -11.65 25.35
CA THR A 439 0.12 -10.69 25.51
C THR A 439 0.20 -9.57 24.48
N HIS A 440 -0.90 -8.83 24.31
CA HIS A 440 -0.87 -7.54 23.64
C HIS A 440 0.05 -6.55 24.39
N HIS A 441 0.44 -5.44 23.74
CA HIS A 441 1.31 -4.41 24.33
C HIS A 441 0.76 -3.82 25.64
N ASN A 442 -0.55 -3.91 25.85
CA ASN A 442 -1.26 -3.43 27.03
C ASN A 442 -1.41 -4.51 28.13
N GLY A 443 -0.73 -5.65 28.00
CA GLY A 443 -0.79 -6.76 28.95
C GLY A 443 -2.03 -7.64 28.84
N THR A 444 -2.97 -7.36 27.93
CA THR A 444 -4.17 -8.21 27.75
C THR A 444 -3.83 -9.53 27.03
N PRO A 445 -4.43 -10.66 27.44
CA PRO A 445 -4.16 -11.94 26.81
C PRO A 445 -4.70 -11.98 25.37
N ILE A 446 -3.93 -12.57 24.47
CA ILE A 446 -4.33 -12.73 23.07
C ILE A 446 -5.48 -13.75 22.99
N ARG A 447 -6.61 -13.34 22.41
CA ARG A 447 -7.80 -14.18 22.24
C ARG A 447 -8.08 -14.43 20.76
N LEU A 448 -8.24 -15.71 20.40
CA LEU A 448 -8.61 -16.18 19.07
C LEU A 448 -10.02 -16.75 19.05
N LEU A 449 -10.54 -17.14 20.22
CA LEU A 449 -11.87 -17.70 20.42
C LEU A 449 -12.76 -16.79 21.31
N PRO A 450 -14.09 -16.80 21.08
CA PRO A 450 -15.02 -16.11 21.97
C PRO A 450 -15.16 -16.86 23.32
N PRO A 451 -15.36 -16.17 24.46
CA PRO A 451 -15.36 -16.78 25.80
C PRO A 451 -16.39 -17.90 26.00
N GLN A 452 -17.55 -17.82 25.33
CA GLN A 452 -18.69 -18.71 25.56
C GLN A 452 -19.01 -19.65 24.37
N SER A 453 -18.26 -19.57 23.26
CA SER A 453 -18.58 -20.34 22.06
C SER A 453 -17.81 -21.65 21.98
N LYS A 454 -18.51 -22.76 21.75
CA LYS A 454 -17.92 -24.08 21.51
C LYS A 454 -17.64 -24.37 20.02
N LYS A 455 -18.00 -23.45 19.11
CA LYS A 455 -17.94 -23.65 17.64
C LYS A 455 -17.58 -22.42 16.81
N ARG A 456 -17.68 -21.20 17.35
CA ARG A 456 -17.34 -19.97 16.62
C ARG A 456 -15.91 -19.54 16.93
N THR A 457 -15.25 -18.93 15.96
CA THR A 457 -13.92 -18.35 16.09
C THR A 457 -14.02 -16.84 15.89
N LEU A 458 -13.12 -16.05 16.50
CA LEU A 458 -13.05 -14.61 16.22
C LEU A 458 -12.51 -14.34 14.80
N PHE A 459 -11.71 -15.29 14.31
CA PHE A 459 -11.16 -15.31 12.96
C PHE A 459 -11.80 -16.46 12.16
N PRO A 460 -12.90 -16.25 11.43
CA PRO A 460 -13.50 -17.30 10.60
C PRO A 460 -12.55 -17.76 9.49
N LEU A 461 -12.79 -18.91 8.86
CA LEU A 461 -11.94 -19.44 7.76
C LEU A 461 -11.78 -18.49 6.56
N HIS A 462 -12.67 -17.51 6.41
CA HIS A 462 -12.52 -16.45 5.41
C HIS A 462 -11.43 -15.44 5.79
N SER A 463 -11.18 -15.20 7.08
CA SER A 463 -10.06 -14.37 7.56
C SER A 463 -8.72 -14.84 7.02
N LEU A 464 -8.49 -16.15 6.87
CA LEU A 464 -7.24 -16.67 6.31
C LEU A 464 -6.95 -16.13 4.91
N ARG A 465 -7.98 -15.99 4.05
CA ARG A 465 -7.80 -15.39 2.72
C ARG A 465 -7.38 -13.92 2.84
N VAL A 466 -8.04 -13.15 3.71
CA VAL A 466 -7.69 -11.75 3.97
C VAL A 466 -6.26 -11.61 4.49
N SER A 467 -5.90 -12.50 5.42
CA SER A 467 -4.60 -12.53 6.09
C SER A 467 -3.48 -12.81 5.09
N LEU A 468 -3.61 -13.86 4.28
CA LEU A 468 -2.61 -14.22 3.28
C LEU A 468 -2.47 -13.17 2.16
N VAL A 469 -3.58 -12.57 1.71
CA VAL A 469 -3.51 -11.48 0.72
C VAL A 469 -2.84 -10.24 1.32
N THR A 470 -3.17 -9.89 2.56
CA THR A 470 -2.54 -8.76 3.26
C THR A 470 -1.05 -9.00 3.47
N ALA A 471 -0.65 -10.20 3.92
CA ALA A 471 0.74 -10.56 4.13
C ALA A 471 1.54 -10.52 2.82
N LEU A 472 1.02 -11.12 1.73
CA LEU A 472 1.71 -11.09 0.43
C LEU A 472 1.83 -9.66 -0.13
N ALA A 473 0.81 -8.81 0.07
CA ALA A 473 0.82 -7.43 -0.41
C ALA A 473 1.79 -6.53 0.36
N LEU A 474 1.75 -6.60 1.70
CA LEU A 474 2.43 -5.64 2.56
C LEU A 474 3.80 -6.14 3.02
N GLU A 475 3.88 -7.38 3.50
CA GLU A 475 5.13 -7.98 3.99
C GLU A 475 5.95 -8.56 2.83
N GLY A 476 5.27 -9.25 1.90
CA GLY A 476 5.88 -9.83 0.70
C GLY A 476 6.08 -8.86 -0.46
N GLN A 477 5.56 -7.62 -0.35
CA GLN A 477 5.63 -6.57 -1.38
C GLN A 477 5.21 -7.02 -2.79
N VAL A 478 4.33 -8.01 -2.89
CA VAL A 478 3.89 -8.54 -4.19
C VAL A 478 3.01 -7.50 -4.88
N PRO A 479 3.31 -7.10 -6.12
CA PRO A 479 2.52 -6.11 -6.84
C PRO A 479 1.04 -6.50 -6.95
N PHE A 480 0.13 -5.54 -6.76
CA PHE A 480 -1.32 -5.79 -6.81
C PHE A 480 -1.83 -6.46 -8.11
N PRO A 481 -1.29 -6.19 -9.31
CA PRO A 481 -1.67 -6.92 -10.53
C PRO A 481 -1.36 -8.42 -10.46
N VAL A 482 -0.25 -8.78 -9.81
CA VAL A 482 0.15 -10.19 -9.60
C VAL A 482 -0.78 -10.83 -8.57
N LEU A 483 -1.06 -10.16 -7.45
CA LEU A 483 -2.01 -10.62 -6.45
C LEU A 483 -3.40 -10.85 -7.02
N GLN A 484 -3.88 -9.95 -7.88
CA GLN A 484 -5.18 -10.07 -8.54
C GLN A 484 -5.29 -11.39 -9.33
N LYS A 485 -4.23 -11.77 -10.07
CA LYS A 485 -4.17 -13.04 -10.79
C LYS A 485 -4.15 -14.24 -9.82
N LEU A 486 -3.31 -14.19 -8.78
CA LEU A 486 -3.18 -15.26 -7.77
C LEU A 486 -4.51 -15.60 -7.08
N VAL A 487 -5.32 -14.60 -6.77
CA VAL A 487 -6.60 -14.80 -6.04
C VAL A 487 -7.81 -14.96 -6.97
N GLY A 488 -7.60 -14.86 -8.30
CA GLY A 488 -8.61 -15.00 -9.34
C GLY A 488 -9.65 -13.86 -9.36
N HIS A 489 -9.26 -12.62 -9.00
CA HIS A 489 -10.16 -11.47 -9.05
C HIS A 489 -10.24 -10.86 -10.45
N SER A 490 -11.45 -10.55 -10.92
CA SER A 490 -11.66 -9.91 -12.22
C SER A 490 -11.36 -8.40 -12.21
N ARG A 491 -11.31 -7.76 -11.04
CA ARG A 491 -11.07 -6.32 -10.88
C ARG A 491 -10.12 -6.05 -9.72
N LEU A 492 -9.21 -5.09 -9.89
CA LEU A 492 -8.21 -4.70 -8.90
C LEU A 492 -8.81 -4.25 -7.56
N VAL A 493 -9.92 -3.51 -7.60
CA VAL A 493 -10.66 -3.03 -6.41
C VAL A 493 -11.01 -4.16 -5.45
N MET A 494 -11.30 -5.36 -5.97
CA MET A 494 -11.58 -6.52 -5.12
C MET A 494 -10.35 -7.00 -4.35
N THR A 495 -9.14 -6.84 -4.91
CA THR A 495 -7.87 -7.18 -4.24
C THR A 495 -7.50 -6.11 -3.21
N LEU A 496 -7.68 -4.83 -3.55
CA LEU A 496 -7.53 -3.71 -2.61
C LEU A 496 -8.45 -3.88 -1.39
N TYR A 497 -9.70 -4.31 -1.58
CA TYR A 497 -10.67 -4.56 -0.50
C TYR A 497 -10.20 -5.59 0.55
N TYR A 498 -9.28 -6.50 0.20
CA TYR A 498 -8.72 -7.49 1.13
C TYR A 498 -7.42 -7.06 1.79
N THR A 499 -6.82 -5.97 1.33
CA THR A 499 -5.53 -5.49 1.86
C THR A 499 -5.83 -4.52 2.99
N LYS A 500 -5.44 -4.89 4.20
CA LYS A 500 -5.64 -4.06 5.40
C LYS A 500 -4.30 -3.54 5.92
N PRO A 501 -3.80 -2.41 5.40
CA PRO A 501 -2.59 -1.81 5.94
C PRO A 501 -2.86 -1.28 7.35
N GLY A 502 -2.08 -1.77 8.32
CA GLY A 502 -2.09 -1.21 9.67
C GLY A 502 -1.53 0.23 9.65
N ALA A 503 -1.98 1.07 10.58
CA ALA A 503 -1.54 2.48 10.65
C ALA A 503 -0.01 2.62 10.71
N THR A 504 0.68 1.72 11.42
CA THR A 504 2.14 1.67 11.50
C THR A 504 2.77 1.44 10.13
N HIS A 505 2.28 0.47 9.35
CA HIS A 505 2.81 0.18 8.02
C HIS A 505 2.60 1.35 7.05
N ILE A 506 1.45 2.04 7.12
CA ILE A 506 1.21 3.24 6.30
C ILE A 506 2.25 4.31 6.61
N ARG A 507 2.50 4.57 7.90
CA ARG A 507 3.50 5.54 8.35
C ARG A 507 4.90 5.18 7.84
N ASP A 508 5.30 3.91 7.99
CA ASP A 508 6.64 3.48 7.60
C ASP A 508 6.84 3.55 6.07
N VAL A 509 5.83 3.15 5.27
CA VAL A 509 5.86 3.30 3.81
C VAL A 509 5.94 4.76 3.38
N LEU A 510 5.25 5.67 4.07
CA LEU A 510 5.31 7.11 3.79
C LEU A 510 6.67 7.69 4.14
N LEU A 511 7.30 7.25 5.24
CA LEU A 511 8.66 7.65 5.61
C LEU A 511 9.69 7.18 4.57
N ASP A 512 9.59 5.92 4.14
CA ASP A 512 10.45 5.37 3.08
C ASP A 512 10.23 6.07 1.73
N ALA A 513 8.97 6.40 1.40
CA ALA A 513 8.64 7.14 0.19
C ALA A 513 9.25 8.55 0.22
N LYS A 514 9.15 9.23 1.36
CA LYS A 514 9.81 10.53 1.57
C LYS A 514 11.32 10.42 1.36
N ALA A 515 11.97 9.43 1.97
CA ALA A 515 13.41 9.24 1.82
C ALA A 515 13.84 9.00 0.35
N ARG A 516 13.07 8.19 -0.40
CA ARG A 516 13.34 7.95 -1.84
C ARG A 516 13.12 9.20 -2.70
N LEU A 517 12.09 9.99 -2.40
CA LEU A 517 11.83 11.25 -3.10
C LEU A 517 12.96 12.25 -2.84
N ASP A 518 13.38 12.39 -1.58
CA ASP A 518 14.47 13.28 -1.19
C ASP A 518 15.81 12.87 -1.85
N ALA A 519 16.07 11.57 -2.02
CA ALA A 519 17.28 11.06 -2.67
C ALA A 519 17.28 11.29 -4.20
N ASN A 520 16.11 11.21 -4.85
CA ASN A 520 16.00 11.27 -6.32
C ASN A 520 15.66 12.65 -6.87
N LYS A 521 15.52 13.66 -6.02
CA LYS A 521 15.10 15.02 -6.41
C LYS A 521 15.91 15.62 -7.56
N ASN A 522 17.24 15.49 -7.54
CA ASN A 522 18.12 16.08 -8.56
C ASN A 522 18.07 15.30 -9.90
N ALA A 523 17.99 13.97 -9.84
CA ALA A 523 17.86 13.13 -11.04
C ALA A 523 16.50 13.33 -11.73
N SER A 524 15.44 13.56 -10.96
CA SER A 524 14.12 13.89 -11.50
C SER A 524 14.11 15.19 -12.30
N ILE A 525 14.84 16.21 -11.83
CA ILE A 525 14.98 17.51 -12.53
C ILE A 525 15.76 17.31 -13.84
N GLN A 526 16.86 16.56 -13.81
CA GLN A 526 17.64 16.26 -15.01
C GLN A 526 16.83 15.48 -16.07
N ASN A 527 16.05 14.49 -15.65
CA ASN A 527 15.19 13.72 -16.56
C ASN A 527 14.10 14.59 -17.20
N PHE A 528 13.46 15.46 -16.40
CA PHE A 528 12.50 16.42 -16.94
C PHE A 528 13.13 17.30 -18.04
N LEU A 529 14.31 17.88 -17.78
CA LEU A 529 15.00 18.72 -18.76
C LEU A 529 15.45 17.95 -20.02
N LEU A 530 15.71 16.65 -19.92
CA LEU A 530 15.99 15.80 -21.07
C LEU A 530 14.75 15.56 -21.93
N ASP A 531 13.59 15.37 -21.31
CA ASP A 531 12.35 14.98 -21.98
C ASP A 531 11.53 16.17 -22.53
N THR A 532 11.77 17.40 -22.05
CA THR A 532 11.05 18.61 -22.49
C THR A 532 11.48 19.09 -23.89
N ALA A 533 10.53 19.58 -24.69
CA ALA A 533 10.78 20.08 -26.05
C ALA A 533 11.73 21.29 -26.06
N HIS A 534 12.60 21.39 -27.08
CA HIS A 534 13.64 22.44 -27.14
C HIS A 534 13.06 23.86 -27.17
N GLU A 535 12.03 24.11 -27.98
CA GLU A 535 11.38 25.44 -28.06
C GLU A 535 10.78 25.86 -26.71
N GLU A 536 10.19 24.92 -25.98
CA GLU A 536 9.61 25.15 -24.67
C GLU A 536 10.68 25.47 -23.63
N LEU A 537 11.82 24.76 -23.64
CA LEU A 537 12.97 25.04 -22.78
C LEU A 537 13.55 26.44 -23.03
N VAL A 538 13.72 26.84 -24.29
CA VAL A 538 14.30 28.15 -24.63
C VAL A 538 13.34 29.29 -24.29
N GLN A 539 12.02 29.12 -24.49
CA GLN A 539 11.02 30.15 -24.17
C GLN A 539 10.79 30.34 -22.66
N SER A 540 10.87 29.25 -21.89
CA SER A 540 10.64 29.27 -20.43
C SER A 540 11.90 29.55 -19.61
N ALA A 541 13.10 29.41 -20.19
CA ALA A 541 14.36 29.60 -19.47
C ALA A 541 14.56 31.03 -18.97
N ILE A 542 14.72 31.19 -17.65
CA ILE A 542 15.13 32.45 -17.04
C ILE A 542 16.66 32.47 -17.00
N CYS A 543 17.26 33.24 -17.90
CA CYS A 543 18.71 33.27 -18.12
C CYS A 543 19.20 34.65 -18.53
N ASN A 544 20.51 34.87 -18.52
CA ASN A 544 21.10 36.14 -18.98
C ASN A 544 21.12 36.28 -20.51
N SER A 545 21.14 35.17 -21.25
CA SER A 545 21.20 35.18 -22.70
C SER A 545 20.46 33.98 -23.29
N ALA A 546 19.26 34.22 -23.80
CA ALA A 546 18.42 33.17 -24.41
C ALA A 546 19.10 32.51 -25.62
N SER A 547 19.82 33.29 -26.44
CA SER A 547 20.61 32.73 -27.56
C SER A 547 21.68 31.76 -27.08
N SER A 548 22.32 32.05 -25.95
CA SER A 548 23.36 31.18 -25.38
C SER A 548 22.79 29.88 -24.82
N VAL A 549 21.57 29.92 -24.30
CA VAL A 549 20.85 28.72 -23.85
C VAL A 549 20.41 27.87 -25.04
N ALA A 550 19.90 28.50 -26.09
CA ALA A 550 19.55 27.81 -27.33
C ALA A 550 20.77 27.10 -27.95
N ASP A 551 21.93 27.77 -28.01
CA ASP A 551 23.18 27.17 -28.53
C ASP A 551 23.70 26.02 -27.65
N ALA A 552 23.47 26.07 -26.32
CA ALA A 552 23.97 25.10 -25.37
C ALA A 552 23.12 23.83 -25.27
N ILE A 553 21.84 23.89 -25.64
CA ILE A 553 20.90 22.77 -25.56
C ILE A 553 20.67 22.23 -26.97
N ALA A 554 21.13 21.02 -27.27
CA ALA A 554 20.84 20.40 -28.56
C ALA A 554 19.33 20.28 -28.80
N GLU A 555 18.88 20.60 -30.02
CA GLU A 555 17.46 20.53 -30.41
C GLU A 555 16.90 19.12 -30.19
N HIS A 556 17.63 18.09 -30.64
CA HIS A 556 17.23 16.70 -30.50
C HIS A 556 17.56 16.16 -29.09
N PRO A 557 16.58 15.65 -28.32
CA PRO A 557 16.79 15.15 -26.94
C PRO A 557 17.94 14.14 -26.80
N ALA A 558 18.06 13.20 -27.75
CA ALA A 558 19.12 12.18 -27.74
C ALA A 558 20.55 12.73 -27.95
N ALA A 559 20.71 13.97 -28.39
CA ALA A 559 22.00 14.64 -28.56
C ALA A 559 22.36 15.53 -27.35
N ARG A 560 21.48 15.64 -26.35
CA ARG A 560 21.72 16.42 -25.13
C ARG A 560 22.62 15.64 -24.18
N ASN A 561 23.66 16.29 -23.66
CA ASN A 561 24.55 15.70 -22.67
C ASN A 561 24.27 16.25 -21.27
N ALA A 562 23.30 15.66 -20.57
CA ALA A 562 22.93 16.08 -19.21
C ALA A 562 24.06 15.89 -18.17
N LEU A 563 25.04 15.01 -18.42
CA LEU A 563 26.23 14.89 -17.57
C LEU A 563 27.12 16.15 -17.62
N GLY A 564 26.96 16.97 -18.66
CA GLY A 564 27.64 18.25 -18.81
C GLY A 564 26.96 19.41 -18.07
N TRP A 565 25.84 19.19 -17.39
CA TRP A 565 25.14 20.24 -16.64
C TRP A 565 25.34 20.08 -15.14
N MET A 566 25.67 21.18 -14.46
CA MET A 566 25.94 21.18 -13.02
C MET A 566 24.82 21.93 -12.28
N PRO A 567 24.03 21.25 -11.41
CA PRO A 567 23.09 21.93 -10.53
C PRO A 567 23.84 22.73 -9.46
N MET A 568 23.40 23.97 -9.25
CA MET A 568 23.88 24.91 -8.24
C MET A 568 22.74 25.20 -7.25
N HIS A 569 23.03 25.77 -6.09
CA HIS A 569 21.97 26.11 -5.11
C HIS A 569 20.92 27.10 -5.64
N HIS A 570 21.28 27.98 -6.57
CA HIS A 570 20.43 29.05 -7.12
C HIS A 570 20.05 28.88 -8.60
N GLY A 571 20.42 27.76 -9.23
CA GLY A 571 20.12 27.48 -10.63
C GLY A 571 20.92 26.33 -11.24
N LEU A 572 21.11 26.35 -12.55
CA LEU A 572 21.78 25.33 -13.35
C LEU A 572 22.88 25.95 -14.21
N CYS A 573 24.07 25.36 -14.20
CA CYS A 573 25.17 25.71 -15.10
C CYS A 573 25.20 24.77 -16.31
N LEU A 574 24.92 25.29 -17.50
CA LEU A 574 24.96 24.51 -18.74
C LEU A 574 26.37 24.17 -19.22
N ALA A 575 27.40 24.82 -18.65
CA ALA A 575 28.82 24.60 -18.94
C ALA A 575 29.52 23.69 -17.90
N GLY A 576 28.76 22.94 -17.10
CA GLY A 576 29.30 21.91 -16.21
C GLY A 576 30.22 22.43 -15.10
N GLY A 577 30.11 23.70 -14.71
CA GLY A 577 30.96 24.30 -13.68
C GLY A 577 32.43 24.47 -14.08
N ASN A 578 32.74 24.42 -15.38
CA ASN A 578 34.12 24.57 -15.87
C ASN A 578 34.66 25.99 -15.57
N ALA A 579 35.47 26.11 -14.53
CA ALA A 579 36.11 27.37 -14.11
C ALA A 579 37.59 27.48 -14.53
N SER A 580 38.15 26.47 -15.20
CA SER A 580 39.56 26.44 -15.57
C SER A 580 39.84 27.28 -16.83
N ASP A 581 40.96 28.01 -16.82
CA ASP A 581 41.50 28.75 -17.98
C ASP A 581 42.80 28.09 -18.46
N SER A 582 42.69 26.85 -18.97
CA SER A 582 43.80 26.20 -19.69
C SER A 582 43.65 26.44 -21.20
N MET A 583 44.78 26.49 -21.93
CA MET A 583 44.74 26.68 -23.40
C MET A 583 43.92 25.60 -24.13
N GLU A 584 43.83 24.40 -23.56
CA GLU A 584 43.03 23.29 -24.08
C GLU A 584 41.52 23.46 -23.85
N ASN A 585 41.12 24.16 -22.78
CA ASN A 585 39.70 24.34 -22.40
C ASN A 585 39.03 25.59 -22.96
N ARG A 586 39.79 26.50 -23.61
CA ARG A 586 39.25 27.74 -24.19
C ARG A 586 38.26 27.54 -25.34
N SER A 587 38.22 26.34 -25.92
CA SER A 587 37.27 25.93 -26.95
C SER A 587 35.95 25.35 -26.39
N ILE A 588 35.89 25.10 -25.07
CA ILE A 588 34.76 24.48 -24.38
C ILE A 588 34.04 25.56 -23.56
N GLY A 589 32.72 25.43 -23.36
CA GLY A 589 31.97 26.32 -22.47
C GLY A 589 32.56 26.35 -21.05
N GLY A 590 32.66 27.54 -20.45
CA GLY A 590 33.16 27.71 -19.09
C GLY A 590 33.11 29.16 -18.58
N CYS A 591 33.57 29.41 -17.36
CA CYS A 591 33.64 30.77 -16.79
C CYS A 591 34.54 31.71 -17.59
N HIS A 592 35.55 31.19 -18.28
CA HIS A 592 36.47 31.99 -19.11
C HIS A 592 35.82 32.55 -20.39
N ASN A 593 34.66 32.03 -20.82
CA ASN A 593 33.89 32.51 -21.98
C ASN A 593 32.41 32.78 -21.64
N GLY A 594 32.09 32.95 -20.36
CA GLY A 594 30.72 33.14 -19.89
C GLY A 594 30.22 34.59 -19.92
N GLY A 595 31.05 35.53 -20.37
CA GLY A 595 30.74 36.97 -20.42
C GLY A 595 30.17 37.44 -21.76
N PRO A 596 30.08 38.77 -21.96
CA PRO A 596 29.54 39.36 -23.17
C PRO A 596 30.37 39.01 -24.42
N MET A 597 29.72 39.05 -25.58
CA MET A 597 30.38 38.79 -26.87
C MET A 597 31.36 39.93 -27.19
N VAL A 598 32.60 39.56 -27.51
CA VAL A 598 33.68 40.49 -27.87
C VAL A 598 33.83 40.58 -29.39
N LEU A 599 33.77 39.44 -30.08
CA LEU A 599 33.84 39.36 -31.53
C LEU A 599 32.70 38.48 -32.06
N PRO A 600 31.89 38.98 -33.01
CA PRO A 600 30.88 38.15 -33.67
C PRO A 600 31.55 37.04 -34.48
N GLY A 601 30.86 35.91 -34.61
CA GLY A 601 31.32 34.78 -35.41
C GLY A 601 31.42 35.14 -36.90
N THR A 602 32.35 34.50 -37.60
CA THR A 602 32.49 34.56 -39.06
C THR A 602 32.19 33.19 -39.66
N ALA A 603 32.05 33.10 -40.98
CA ALA A 603 31.82 31.82 -41.67
C ALA A 603 32.91 30.74 -41.41
N VAL A 604 34.06 31.13 -40.84
CA VAL A 604 35.21 30.25 -40.59
C VAL A 604 35.58 30.17 -39.09
N GLY A 605 34.90 30.89 -38.20
CA GLY A 605 35.27 30.93 -36.77
C GLY A 605 34.15 31.32 -35.82
N ASN A 606 34.10 30.63 -34.67
CA ASN A 606 33.10 30.84 -33.62
C ASN A 606 33.20 32.24 -32.99
N ALA A 607 32.06 32.74 -32.48
CA ALA A 607 32.01 33.99 -31.71
C ALA A 607 32.93 33.90 -30.49
N LYS A 608 33.68 34.98 -30.21
CA LYS A 608 34.54 35.04 -29.02
C LYS A 608 33.83 35.82 -27.92
N HIS A 609 33.80 35.25 -26.73
CA HIS A 609 33.20 35.83 -25.53
C HIS A 609 34.28 36.18 -24.51
N ALA A 610 34.01 37.21 -23.71
CA ALA A 610 34.83 37.58 -22.57
C ALA A 610 34.65 36.59 -21.40
N PRO A 611 35.55 36.58 -20.42
CA PRO A 611 35.33 35.92 -19.13
C PRO A 611 34.07 36.45 -18.42
N VAL A 612 33.52 35.65 -17.52
CA VAL A 612 32.40 36.05 -16.66
C VAL A 612 32.82 37.30 -15.86
N PRO A 613 32.06 38.41 -15.97
CA PRO A 613 32.31 39.61 -15.17
C PRO A 613 32.22 39.31 -13.67
N GLY A 614 33.04 39.96 -12.84
CA GLY A 614 33.15 39.66 -11.40
C GLY A 614 33.93 38.38 -11.08
N GLY A 615 34.33 37.60 -12.08
CA GLY A 615 35.23 36.46 -11.94
C GLY A 615 34.56 35.09 -11.98
N ASN A 616 35.34 34.05 -11.69
CA ASN A 616 34.89 32.67 -11.73
C ASN A 616 33.77 32.45 -10.72
N ARG A 617 32.76 31.66 -11.12
CA ARG A 617 31.55 31.33 -10.33
C ARG A 617 30.60 32.50 -10.02
N ASN A 618 30.76 33.66 -10.65
CA ASN A 618 29.73 34.70 -10.63
C ASN A 618 28.56 34.37 -11.60
N CYS A 619 27.82 33.32 -11.25
CA CYS A 619 26.80 32.70 -12.12
C CYS A 619 25.68 33.66 -12.49
N VAL A 620 25.30 34.60 -11.62
CA VAL A 620 24.25 35.59 -11.88
C VAL A 620 24.56 36.53 -13.05
N ARG A 621 25.83 36.62 -13.47
CA ARG A 621 26.27 37.38 -14.66
C ARG A 621 26.73 36.52 -15.82
N CYS A 622 26.69 35.19 -15.65
CA CYS A 622 27.15 34.24 -16.65
C CYS A 622 26.07 33.97 -17.71
N ARG A 623 26.46 33.92 -18.99
CA ARG A 623 25.56 33.56 -20.11
C ARG A 623 25.10 32.10 -20.08
N TRP A 624 25.86 31.22 -19.41
CA TRP A 624 25.58 29.78 -19.29
C TRP A 624 24.63 29.42 -18.14
N PHE A 625 24.20 30.43 -17.37
CA PHE A 625 23.39 30.23 -16.18
C PHE A 625 21.90 30.30 -16.50
N VAL A 626 21.16 29.32 -16.01
CA VAL A 626 19.70 29.23 -16.09
C VAL A 626 19.13 29.05 -14.70
N THR A 627 18.01 29.68 -14.41
CA THR A 627 17.28 29.52 -13.15
C THR A 627 15.77 29.40 -13.39
N GLU A 628 15.02 29.14 -12.33
CA GLU A 628 13.58 28.88 -12.34
C GLU A 628 12.91 29.46 -11.09
N PRO A 629 11.59 29.69 -11.09
CA PRO A 629 10.91 30.31 -9.97
C PRO A 629 11.06 29.60 -8.62
N HIS A 630 11.24 28.29 -8.61
CA HIS A 630 11.44 27.55 -7.36
C HIS A 630 12.79 27.87 -6.68
N TYR A 631 13.76 28.45 -7.40
CA TYR A 631 15.04 28.92 -6.86
C TYR A 631 14.94 30.33 -6.25
N LEU A 632 13.75 30.96 -6.21
CA LEU A 632 13.58 32.29 -5.63
C LEU A 632 14.15 32.44 -4.20
N PRO A 633 13.93 31.49 -3.25
CA PRO A 633 14.52 31.60 -1.92
C PRO A 633 16.06 31.59 -1.94
N SER A 634 16.68 30.74 -2.76
CA SER A 634 18.14 30.67 -2.85
C SER A 634 18.75 31.83 -3.65
N LEU A 635 18.03 32.39 -4.63
CA LEU A 635 18.40 33.64 -5.29
C LEU A 635 18.32 34.84 -4.33
N ALA A 636 17.32 34.89 -3.45
CA ALA A 636 17.22 35.91 -2.42
C ALA A 636 18.38 35.80 -1.41
N ALA A 637 18.70 34.59 -0.96
CA ALA A 637 19.86 34.34 -0.11
C ALA A 637 21.18 34.77 -0.78
N HIS A 638 21.34 34.47 -2.06
CA HIS A 638 22.50 34.91 -2.85
C HIS A 638 22.55 36.43 -2.98
N PHE A 639 21.42 37.09 -3.26
CA PHE A 639 21.30 38.55 -3.31
C PHE A 639 21.71 39.21 -1.98
N ASN A 640 21.20 38.69 -0.86
CA ASN A 640 21.53 39.19 0.48
C ASN A 640 23.03 39.08 0.78
N THR A 641 23.65 37.98 0.35
CA THR A 641 25.10 37.78 0.48
C THR A 641 25.88 38.80 -0.36
N ILE A 642 25.47 39.05 -1.61
CA ILE A 642 26.10 40.10 -2.44
C ILE A 642 25.88 41.48 -1.80
N ALA A 643 24.69 41.76 -1.24
CA ALA A 643 24.37 43.04 -0.63
C ALA A 643 25.28 43.33 0.57
N TYR A 644 25.59 42.32 1.38
CA TYR A 644 26.57 42.44 2.46
C TYR A 644 27.97 42.81 1.93
N HIS A 645 28.47 42.10 0.91
CA HIS A 645 29.78 42.39 0.31
C HIS A 645 29.81 43.77 -0.37
N PHE A 646 28.68 44.20 -0.94
CA PHE A 646 28.49 45.55 -1.48
C PHE A 646 28.64 46.62 -0.40
N ASP A 647 28.01 46.44 0.76
CA ASP A 647 28.14 47.39 1.88
C ASP A 647 29.57 47.43 2.45
N GLU A 648 30.26 46.28 2.59
CA GLU A 648 31.68 46.26 2.96
C GLU A 648 32.54 47.04 1.96
N ALA A 649 32.33 46.81 0.65
CA ALA A 649 33.08 47.48 -0.40
C ALA A 649 32.78 48.99 -0.45
N ARG A 650 31.52 49.39 -0.22
CA ARG A 650 31.10 50.80 -0.14
C ARG A 650 31.83 51.52 0.99
N ASN A 651 31.79 50.94 2.20
CA ASN A 651 32.39 51.56 3.38
C ASN A 651 33.91 51.71 3.22
N ALA A 652 34.58 50.70 2.64
CA ALA A 652 36.00 50.79 2.30
C ALA A 652 36.29 51.88 1.25
N CYS A 653 35.45 52.01 0.21
CA CYS A 653 35.58 53.04 -0.82
C CYS A 653 35.45 54.45 -0.23
N LEU A 654 34.43 54.68 0.62
CA LEU A 654 34.20 55.98 1.28
C LEU A 654 35.36 56.36 2.21
N ALA A 655 35.90 55.40 2.97
CA ALA A 655 37.06 55.64 3.83
C ALA A 655 38.30 56.04 3.01
N ASN A 656 38.58 55.33 1.91
CA ASN A 656 39.69 55.65 1.02
C ASN A 656 39.49 56.99 0.28
N GLU A 657 38.25 57.32 -0.08
CA GLU A 657 37.90 58.59 -0.71
C GLU A 657 38.16 59.77 0.23
N GLY A 658 37.81 59.65 1.52
CA GLY A 658 38.12 60.66 2.53
C GLY A 658 39.62 60.95 2.61
N VAL A 659 40.45 59.90 2.68
CA VAL A 659 41.92 60.03 2.68
C VAL A 659 42.43 60.71 1.41
N LEU A 660 41.87 60.37 0.24
CA LEU A 660 42.25 60.98 -1.04
C LEU A 660 41.83 62.46 -1.12
N LEU A 661 40.65 62.81 -0.63
CA LEU A 661 40.15 64.18 -0.60
C LEU A 661 40.98 65.07 0.33
N ASP A 662 41.37 64.57 1.50
CA ASP A 662 42.27 65.28 2.41
C ASP A 662 43.63 65.58 1.76
N LEU A 663 44.19 64.61 1.04
CA LEU A 663 45.45 64.80 0.30
C LEU A 663 45.28 65.73 -0.91
N LYS A 664 44.12 65.70 -1.61
CA LYS A 664 43.79 66.66 -2.67
C LYS A 664 43.71 68.08 -2.13
N LYS A 665 43.13 68.26 -0.95
CA LYS A 665 43.04 69.55 -0.27
C LYS A 665 44.42 70.07 0.11
N GLN A 666 45.25 69.26 0.76
CA GLN A 666 46.63 69.64 1.11
C GLN A 666 47.47 70.01 -0.12
N LYS A 667 47.27 69.31 -1.24
CA LYS A 667 47.93 69.63 -2.51
C LYS A 667 47.47 70.99 -3.06
N ALA A 668 46.17 71.26 -3.05
CA ALA A 668 45.63 72.55 -3.47
C ALA A 668 46.12 73.70 -2.56
N ASP A 669 46.12 73.50 -1.24
CA ASP A 669 46.60 74.49 -0.26
C ASP A 669 48.10 74.82 -0.48
N ALA A 670 48.93 73.81 -0.81
CA ALA A 670 50.34 74.01 -1.13
C ALA A 670 50.55 74.76 -2.46
N GLU A 671 49.75 74.44 -3.50
CA GLU A 671 49.78 75.13 -4.79
C GLU A 671 49.37 76.61 -4.65
N ASP A 672 48.31 76.90 -3.86
CA ASP A 672 47.85 78.26 -3.57
C ASP A 672 48.86 79.09 -2.76
N ALA A 673 49.60 78.44 -1.86
CA ALA A 673 50.69 79.06 -1.09
C ALA A 673 52.01 79.23 -1.89
N GLY A 674 52.10 78.66 -3.10
CA GLY A 674 53.32 78.66 -3.91
C GLY A 674 54.41 77.69 -3.41
N GLU A 675 54.05 76.73 -2.57
CA GLU A 675 54.94 75.72 -1.99
C GLU A 675 54.91 74.40 -2.78
N VAL A 676 55.98 73.59 -2.67
CA VAL A 676 56.06 72.28 -3.34
C VAL A 676 55.39 71.21 -2.48
N PHE A 677 54.42 70.48 -3.05
CA PHE A 677 53.74 69.38 -2.35
C PHE A 677 54.67 68.18 -2.09
N LEU A 678 55.00 67.93 -0.82
CA LEU A 678 55.98 66.93 -0.39
C LEU A 678 55.44 65.48 -0.32
N HIS A 679 54.11 65.28 -0.44
CA HIS A 679 53.42 64.01 -0.20
C HIS A 679 52.96 63.31 -1.50
N LEU A 680 53.71 63.44 -2.59
CA LEU A 680 53.31 62.93 -3.92
C LEU A 680 53.17 61.41 -3.98
N ASP A 681 54.07 60.65 -3.35
CA ASP A 681 54.02 59.18 -3.38
C ASP A 681 52.82 58.64 -2.57
N THR A 682 52.54 59.23 -1.42
CA THR A 682 51.36 58.93 -0.60
C THR A 682 50.06 59.28 -1.32
N PHE A 683 50.03 60.39 -2.08
CA PHE A 683 48.90 60.75 -2.94
C PHE A 683 48.64 59.70 -4.02
N ARG A 684 49.68 59.29 -4.77
CA ARG A 684 49.57 58.25 -5.80
C ARG A 684 49.16 56.90 -5.24
N GLN A 685 49.62 56.57 -4.04
CA GLN A 685 49.20 55.35 -3.35
C GLN A 685 47.73 55.40 -2.95
N ALA A 686 47.27 56.52 -2.37
CA ALA A 686 45.88 56.72 -2.01
C ALA A 686 44.95 56.66 -3.24
N GLU A 687 45.37 57.26 -4.36
CA GLU A 687 44.64 57.20 -5.63
C GLU A 687 44.49 55.75 -6.13
N ARG A 688 45.59 54.97 -6.16
CA ARG A 688 45.55 53.55 -6.57
C ARG A 688 44.67 52.69 -5.65
N VAL A 689 44.74 52.91 -4.34
CA VAL A 689 43.93 52.17 -3.36
C VAL A 689 42.45 52.51 -3.54
N TRP A 690 42.13 53.80 -3.72
CA TRP A 690 40.77 54.26 -3.99
C TRP A 690 40.22 53.66 -5.29
N GLU A 691 40.99 53.70 -6.39
CA GLU A 691 40.61 53.08 -7.68
C GLU A 691 40.30 51.58 -7.52
N GLY A 692 41.15 50.87 -6.77
CA GLY A 692 40.94 49.45 -6.46
C GLY A 692 39.66 49.18 -5.67
N SER A 693 39.37 49.99 -4.64
CA SER A 693 38.14 49.88 -3.85
C SER A 693 36.90 50.27 -4.65
N MET A 694 36.98 51.32 -5.47
CA MET A 694 35.89 51.80 -6.33
C MET A 694 35.52 50.73 -7.37
N LYS A 695 36.53 50.08 -7.97
CA LYS A 695 36.28 48.96 -8.89
C LYS A 695 35.51 47.83 -8.22
N ARG A 696 35.94 47.37 -7.04
CA ARG A 696 35.26 46.30 -6.28
C ARG A 696 33.82 46.69 -5.91
N PHE A 697 33.62 47.93 -5.48
CA PHE A 697 32.29 48.46 -5.19
C PHE A 697 31.39 48.43 -6.42
N ASN A 698 31.88 48.88 -7.58
CA ASN A 698 31.13 48.85 -8.83
C ASN A 698 30.84 47.41 -9.31
N ASP A 699 31.79 46.50 -9.18
CA ASP A 699 31.60 45.08 -9.53
C ASP A 699 30.43 44.47 -8.74
N PHE A 700 30.36 44.67 -7.42
CA PHE A 700 29.24 44.18 -6.60
C PHE A 700 27.91 44.88 -6.90
N ALA A 701 27.92 46.16 -7.26
CA ALA A 701 26.71 46.89 -7.68
C ALA A 701 26.09 46.26 -8.94
N GLU A 702 26.95 45.88 -9.91
CA GLU A 702 26.54 45.19 -11.13
C GLU A 702 26.05 43.77 -10.84
N ASP A 703 26.68 43.07 -9.89
CA ASP A 703 26.26 41.72 -9.45
C ASP A 703 24.87 41.75 -8.79
N LEU A 704 24.62 42.70 -7.90
CA LEU A 704 23.29 42.93 -7.30
C LEU A 704 22.22 43.16 -8.36
N THR A 705 22.53 44.03 -9.31
CA THR A 705 21.61 44.37 -10.41
C THR A 705 21.31 43.14 -11.27
N ALA A 706 22.32 42.33 -11.58
CA ALA A 706 22.14 41.11 -12.36
C ALA A 706 21.29 40.06 -11.62
N CYS A 707 21.57 39.84 -10.33
CA CYS A 707 20.79 38.92 -9.49
C CYS A 707 19.33 39.39 -9.36
N TRP A 708 19.11 40.69 -9.13
CA TRP A 708 17.77 41.28 -9.06
C TRP A 708 16.97 41.07 -10.35
N ARG A 709 17.60 41.25 -11.52
CA ARG A 709 16.94 41.02 -12.82
C ARG A 709 16.47 39.57 -12.97
N LEU A 710 17.24 38.59 -12.47
CA LEU A 710 16.83 37.19 -12.48
C LEU A 710 15.66 36.94 -11.53
N ILE A 711 15.70 37.51 -10.32
CA ILE A 711 14.59 37.45 -9.34
C ILE A 711 13.30 38.04 -9.94
N GLU A 712 13.36 39.22 -10.56
CA GLU A 712 12.20 39.85 -11.19
C GLU A 712 11.63 39.00 -12.34
N ARG A 713 12.49 38.37 -13.14
CA ARG A 713 12.05 37.43 -14.18
C ARG A 713 11.39 36.19 -13.59
N CYS A 714 11.88 35.66 -12.47
CA CYS A 714 11.25 34.57 -11.73
C CYS A 714 9.87 34.95 -11.20
N LYS A 715 9.71 36.15 -10.62
CA LYS A 715 8.40 36.67 -10.19
C LYS A 715 7.44 36.80 -11.37
N ALA A 716 7.88 37.45 -12.45
CA ALA A 716 7.06 37.63 -13.65
C ALA A 716 6.64 36.29 -14.31
N ALA A 717 7.46 35.24 -14.20
CA ALA A 717 7.10 33.91 -14.68
C ALA A 717 6.01 33.25 -13.81
N LEU A 718 6.02 33.44 -12.48
CA LEU A 718 4.95 32.96 -11.60
C LEU A 718 3.61 33.63 -11.89
N ASP A 719 3.62 34.94 -12.15
CA ASP A 719 2.40 35.71 -12.39
C ASP A 719 1.70 35.33 -13.72
N ARG A 720 2.44 34.79 -14.70
CA ARG A 720 1.90 34.37 -16.02
C ARG A 720 1.17 33.02 -16.00
N VAL A 721 1.42 32.16 -15.02
CA VAL A 721 0.97 30.75 -15.02
C VAL A 721 -0.37 30.54 -14.26
N VAL A 722 -0.96 31.62 -13.72
CA VAL A 722 -2.17 31.57 -12.88
C VAL A 722 -3.43 31.06 -13.61
N GLU A 723 -3.46 30.97 -14.95
CA GLU A 723 -4.69 30.61 -15.66
C GLU A 723 -4.92 29.11 -15.97
N ASP A 724 -3.91 28.22 -16.08
CA ASP A 724 -4.23 26.82 -16.48
C ASP A 724 -3.11 25.76 -16.27
N SER A 725 -2.62 25.52 -15.04
CA SER A 725 -2.03 24.21 -14.68
C SER A 725 -1.76 24.05 -13.18
N THR A 726 -1.93 22.81 -12.69
CA THR A 726 -1.52 22.41 -11.34
C THR A 726 -0.01 22.27 -11.25
N GLN A 727 0.69 23.20 -10.60
CA GLN A 727 2.07 23.01 -10.17
C GLN A 727 2.25 23.14 -8.66
N LEU A 728 3.27 22.43 -8.18
CA LEU A 728 3.76 22.39 -6.80
C LEU A 728 3.94 23.81 -6.27
N VAL A 729 3.09 24.17 -5.32
CA VAL A 729 3.20 25.41 -4.54
C VAL A 729 4.60 25.46 -3.95
N ALA A 730 5.42 26.41 -4.41
CA ALA A 730 6.65 26.76 -3.73
C ALA A 730 6.28 27.10 -2.28
N VAL A 731 6.91 26.43 -1.32
CA VAL A 731 6.76 26.78 0.09
C VAL A 731 7.48 28.10 0.29
N GLY A 732 6.72 29.19 0.17
CA GLY A 732 7.20 30.57 0.19
C GLY A 732 6.36 31.39 -0.79
N THR A 733 5.40 32.16 -0.30
CA THR A 733 4.61 33.02 -1.19
C THR A 733 5.49 34.14 -1.75
N ALA A 734 5.10 34.78 -2.86
CA ALA A 734 5.78 35.98 -3.34
C ALA A 734 5.91 37.07 -2.25
N SER A 735 5.04 37.02 -1.22
CA SER A 735 5.08 37.83 -0.02
C SER A 735 6.32 37.56 0.87
N ASP A 736 6.78 36.31 0.97
CA ASP A 736 7.99 35.95 1.76
C ASP A 736 9.26 36.50 1.10
N VAL A 737 9.28 36.58 -0.23
CA VAL A 737 10.36 37.18 -1.01
C VAL A 737 10.36 38.71 -0.87
N HIS A 738 9.20 39.37 -0.75
CA HIS A 738 9.13 40.81 -0.44
C HIS A 738 9.69 41.17 0.95
N ILE A 739 9.53 40.27 1.94
CA ILE A 739 10.06 40.46 3.30
C ILE A 739 11.60 40.43 3.32
N ALA A 740 12.25 39.75 2.38
CA ALA A 740 13.71 39.68 2.29
C ALA A 740 14.37 40.95 1.72
N PHE A 741 13.61 41.86 1.08
CA PHE A 741 14.15 43.03 0.37
C PHE A 741 13.82 44.39 1.00
N GLU A 742 13.41 44.42 2.27
CA GLU A 742 13.24 45.69 2.99
C GLU A 742 14.60 46.33 3.28
N ASP A 743 14.75 47.64 2.97
CA ASP A 743 15.92 48.44 3.34
C ASP A 743 16.20 48.25 4.84
N THR A 744 17.29 47.57 5.14
CA THR A 744 17.61 47.17 6.51
C THR A 744 18.64 48.14 7.06
N GLU A 745 18.22 49.09 7.91
CA GLU A 745 19.16 49.98 8.62
C GLU A 745 20.03 49.23 9.67
N SER A 746 19.70 47.96 9.96
CA SER A 746 20.36 47.11 10.95
C SER A 746 21.46 46.23 10.34
N GLU A 747 22.71 46.47 10.77
CA GLU A 747 23.86 45.62 10.45
C GLU A 747 23.65 44.18 10.95
N LEU A 748 23.14 44.01 12.18
CA LEU A 748 22.96 42.70 12.78
C LEU A 748 21.90 41.86 12.05
N LEU A 749 20.83 42.48 11.53
CA LEU A 749 19.79 41.80 10.77
C LEU A 749 20.33 41.27 9.43
N GLN A 750 21.12 42.08 8.72
CA GLN A 750 21.77 41.66 7.47
C GLN A 750 22.74 40.50 7.74
N LEU A 751 23.59 40.62 8.76
CA LEU A 751 24.57 39.60 9.14
C LEU A 751 23.91 38.28 9.59
N ALA A 752 22.82 38.37 10.37
CA ALA A 752 22.07 37.20 10.81
C ALA A 752 21.44 36.46 9.61
N GLY A 753 20.90 37.19 8.63
CA GLY A 753 20.37 36.63 7.39
C GLY A 753 21.43 35.88 6.60
N VAL A 754 22.58 36.52 6.31
CA VAL A 754 23.69 35.89 5.56
C VAL A 754 24.19 34.62 6.27
N CYS A 755 24.33 34.66 7.60
CA CYS A 755 24.78 33.47 8.34
C CYS A 755 23.74 32.34 8.35
N GLU A 756 22.44 32.65 8.36
CA GLU A 756 21.39 31.63 8.26
C GLU A 756 21.37 31.00 6.86
N ASP A 757 21.55 31.83 5.83
CA ASP A 757 21.58 31.42 4.43
C ASP A 757 22.79 30.53 4.10
N VAL A 758 23.98 30.84 4.63
CA VAL A 758 25.21 30.04 4.40
C VAL A 758 25.11 28.64 5.04
N GLU A 759 24.40 28.49 6.16
CA GLU A 759 24.13 27.16 6.75
C GLU A 759 23.22 26.33 5.84
N LEU A 760 22.29 26.97 5.12
CA LEU A 760 21.35 26.32 4.22
C LEU A 760 21.95 26.06 2.82
N TYR A 761 22.78 26.97 2.34
CA TYR A 761 23.39 26.96 1.01
C TYR A 761 24.92 27.08 1.13
N PRO A 762 25.64 25.94 1.25
CA PRO A 762 27.10 25.94 1.52
C PRO A 762 27.99 26.56 0.44
N ASP A 763 27.44 26.84 -0.74
CA ASP A 763 28.15 27.50 -1.84
C ASP A 763 28.29 29.02 -1.65
N LEU A 764 27.55 29.62 -0.69
CA LEU A 764 27.59 31.06 -0.42
C LEU A 764 28.86 31.43 0.38
N ASP A 765 29.46 32.57 0.04
CA ASP A 765 30.62 33.10 0.74
C ASP A 765 30.20 34.10 1.84
N ALA A 766 30.34 33.68 3.09
CA ALA A 766 30.01 34.51 4.25
C ALA A 766 30.98 35.69 4.49
N GLY A 767 32.16 35.70 3.85
CA GLY A 767 33.18 36.71 4.11
C GLY A 767 33.51 36.86 5.60
N LYS A 768 33.37 38.07 6.13
CA LYS A 768 33.58 38.36 7.57
C LYS A 768 32.28 38.31 8.39
N ALA A 769 31.16 37.95 7.78
CA ALA A 769 29.84 38.10 8.39
C ALA A 769 29.72 37.28 9.68
N ILE A 770 30.25 36.06 9.69
CA ILE A 770 30.20 35.13 10.83
C ILE A 770 30.89 35.78 12.05
N PHE A 771 32.13 36.25 11.87
CA PHE A 771 32.90 36.89 12.94
C PHE A 771 32.26 38.19 13.40
N ARG A 772 31.83 39.06 12.47
CA ARG A 772 31.23 40.34 12.81
C ARG A 772 29.93 40.16 13.59
N ARG A 773 29.09 39.20 13.18
CA ARG A 773 27.87 38.84 13.90
C ARG A 773 28.17 38.33 15.30
N SER A 774 29.12 37.39 15.43
CA SER A 774 29.51 36.84 16.72
C SER A 774 30.00 37.95 17.68
N GLN A 775 30.78 38.92 17.19
CA GLN A 775 31.20 40.09 17.98
C GLN A 775 30.02 40.93 18.47
N LEU A 776 29.01 41.16 17.62
CA LEU A 776 27.80 41.88 18.02
C LEU A 776 26.98 41.09 19.05
N LEU A 777 26.88 39.77 18.91
CA LEU A 777 26.20 38.91 19.90
C LEU A 777 26.95 38.90 21.24
N ASP A 778 28.28 38.82 21.23
CA ASP A 778 29.10 38.92 22.44
C ASP A 778 28.97 40.29 23.11
N ALA A 779 28.87 41.38 22.34
CA ALA A 779 28.62 42.71 22.89
C ALA A 779 27.26 42.81 23.59
N VAL A 780 26.24 42.11 23.08
CA VAL A 780 24.91 42.01 23.71
C VAL A 780 25.00 41.19 25.00
N LEU A 781 25.66 40.04 24.98
CA LEU A 781 25.88 39.21 26.18
C LEU A 781 26.61 40.01 27.27
N TYR A 782 27.67 40.72 26.90
CA TYR A 782 28.46 41.53 27.82
C TYR A 782 27.63 42.65 28.47
N ARG A 783 26.70 43.26 27.72
CA ARG A 783 25.76 44.28 28.25
C ARG A 783 24.83 43.71 29.32
N ASP A 784 24.43 42.44 29.17
CA ASP A 784 23.61 41.70 30.14
C ASP A 784 24.46 41.05 31.26
N ASN A 785 25.72 41.47 31.43
CA ASN A 785 26.69 40.92 32.39
C ASN A 785 26.98 39.42 32.24
N LEU A 786 26.84 38.90 31.01
CA LEU A 786 27.19 37.53 30.65
C LEU A 786 28.58 37.49 29.99
N SER A 787 29.26 36.35 30.09
CA SER A 787 30.57 36.18 29.44
C SER A 787 30.41 36.11 27.91
N PRO A 788 31.31 36.74 27.13
CA PRO A 788 31.31 36.63 25.67
C PRO A 788 31.77 35.22 25.26
N VAL A 789 30.84 34.39 24.82
CA VAL A 789 31.10 32.97 24.52
C VAL A 789 31.47 32.75 23.06
N PHE A 790 30.95 33.56 22.13
CA PHE A 790 31.12 33.31 20.69
C PHE A 790 32.56 33.53 20.25
N MET A 791 33.29 34.49 20.82
CA MET A 791 34.71 34.74 20.56
C MET A 791 35.64 33.56 20.90
N MET A 792 35.19 32.62 21.73
CA MET A 792 35.96 31.43 22.13
C MET A 792 35.75 30.24 21.19
N LEU A 793 34.82 30.33 20.24
CA LEU A 793 34.44 29.26 19.32
C LEU A 793 35.19 29.37 17.99
N SER A 794 35.38 28.24 17.30
CA SER A 794 35.84 28.24 15.91
C SER A 794 34.82 28.86 14.96
N GLU A 795 35.20 29.22 13.74
CA GLU A 795 34.30 29.86 12.75
C GLU A 795 33.06 28.99 12.44
N GLU A 796 33.24 27.68 12.25
CA GLU A 796 32.13 26.74 12.00
C GLU A 796 31.19 26.61 13.21
N GLU A 797 31.74 26.62 14.42
CA GLU A 797 30.97 26.62 15.66
C GLU A 797 30.23 27.95 15.88
N GLN A 798 30.87 29.08 15.60
CA GLN A 798 30.26 30.41 15.64
C GLN A 798 29.07 30.49 14.68
N LEU A 799 29.17 29.90 13.49
CA LEU A 799 28.07 29.81 12.53
C LEU A 799 26.88 29.04 13.13
N ARG A 800 27.11 27.76 13.51
CA ARG A 800 26.06 26.85 13.99
C ARG A 800 25.45 27.30 15.31
N VAL A 801 26.28 27.64 16.30
CA VAL A 801 25.84 28.06 17.63
C VAL A 801 25.16 29.41 17.56
N GLY A 802 25.69 30.36 16.77
CA GLY A 802 25.05 31.66 16.55
C GLY A 802 23.69 31.55 15.88
N ASN A 803 23.54 30.72 14.85
CA ASN A 803 22.24 30.46 14.20
C ASN A 803 21.25 29.80 15.18
N ALA A 804 21.69 28.79 15.93
CA ALA A 804 20.85 28.12 16.92
C ALA A 804 20.39 29.09 18.03
N PHE A 805 21.27 29.96 18.50
CA PHE A 805 20.98 31.00 19.49
C PHE A 805 19.92 31.97 18.98
N MET A 806 20.11 32.54 17.79
CA MET A 806 19.15 33.47 17.18
C MET A 806 17.77 32.82 16.94
N ARG A 807 17.73 31.58 16.43
CA ARG A 807 16.46 30.85 16.23
C ARG A 807 15.72 30.60 17.54
N ARG A 808 16.43 30.32 18.63
CA ARG A 808 15.83 30.08 19.95
C ARG A 808 15.23 31.37 20.52
N LEU A 809 15.93 32.49 20.42
CA LEU A 809 15.42 33.81 20.80
C LEU A 809 14.20 34.22 19.96
N ALA A 810 14.25 34.03 18.64
CA ALA A 810 13.16 34.34 17.74
C ALA A 810 11.88 33.56 18.08
N ARG A 811 12.00 32.26 18.36
CA ARG A 811 10.87 31.41 18.78
C ARG A 811 10.29 31.81 20.14
N GLN A 812 11.13 32.26 21.08
CA GLN A 812 10.64 32.76 22.36
C GLN A 812 9.92 34.10 22.21
N MET A 813 10.42 34.98 21.34
CA MET A 813 9.80 36.29 21.09
C MET A 813 8.44 36.14 20.41
N ASN A 814 8.38 35.32 19.36
CA ASN A 814 7.15 35.09 18.62
C ASN A 814 7.06 33.62 18.15
N PRO A 815 6.40 32.74 18.94
CA PRO A 815 6.23 31.34 18.59
C PRO A 815 5.41 31.12 17.31
N ALA A 816 4.50 32.05 16.98
CA ALA A 816 3.60 31.94 15.85
C ALA A 816 4.25 32.37 14.52
N ASN A 817 5.22 33.29 14.57
CA ASN A 817 5.97 33.73 13.39
C ASN A 817 7.44 33.98 13.74
N PRO A 818 8.31 32.98 13.57
CA PRO A 818 9.73 33.10 13.88
C PRO A 818 10.46 34.19 13.10
N VAL A 819 10.06 34.50 11.86
CA VAL A 819 10.70 35.56 11.03
C VAL A 819 10.46 36.94 11.66
N LEU A 820 9.22 37.22 12.08
CA LEU A 820 8.90 38.43 12.84
C LEU A 820 9.60 38.43 14.21
N GLY A 821 9.70 37.26 14.85
CA GLY A 821 10.44 37.09 16.10
C GLY A 821 11.91 37.50 15.97
N THR A 822 12.61 37.07 14.91
CA THR A 822 14.00 37.46 14.64
C THR A 822 14.16 38.97 14.53
N ARG A 823 13.30 39.63 13.76
CA ARG A 823 13.34 41.10 13.62
C ARG A 823 13.12 41.83 14.95
N GLN A 824 12.15 41.36 15.74
CA GLN A 824 11.87 41.94 17.05
C GLN A 824 13.04 41.77 18.03
N VAL A 825 13.73 40.62 18.00
CA VAL A 825 14.93 40.36 18.80
C VAL A 825 16.05 41.31 18.40
N ILE A 826 16.33 41.43 17.10
CA ILE A 826 17.44 42.25 16.61
C ILE A 826 17.20 43.74 16.87
N ASN A 827 15.96 44.23 16.66
CA ASN A 827 15.60 45.60 16.98
C ASN A 827 15.85 45.96 18.46
N LEU A 828 15.76 44.99 19.38
CA LEU A 828 16.09 45.22 20.79
C LEU A 828 17.59 45.31 21.04
N MET A 829 18.35 44.42 20.39
CA MET A 829 19.80 44.39 20.48
C MET A 829 20.38 45.71 19.97
N ASP A 830 19.89 46.18 18.82
CA ASP A 830 20.28 47.45 18.18
C ASP A 830 19.85 48.66 19.02
N ALA A 831 18.65 48.63 19.62
CA ALA A 831 18.16 49.69 20.51
C ALA A 831 18.88 49.75 21.87
N GLY A 832 19.87 48.89 22.12
CA GLY A 832 20.62 48.93 23.37
C GLY A 832 19.95 48.22 24.56
N GLN A 833 18.78 47.60 24.37
CA GLN A 833 17.96 47.08 25.48
C GLN A 833 18.50 45.76 26.02
N SER A 834 18.32 45.53 27.32
CA SER A 834 18.68 44.25 27.94
C SER A 834 17.71 43.17 27.46
N LEU A 835 18.25 42.05 26.99
CA LEU A 835 17.42 40.90 26.65
C LEU A 835 16.87 40.27 27.95
N SER A 836 17.63 40.35 29.05
CA SER A 836 17.35 39.58 30.27
C SER A 836 16.10 40.09 30.99
N GLU A 837 15.95 41.42 31.01
CA GLU A 837 14.79 42.11 31.55
C GLU A 837 13.51 41.83 30.75
N ARG A 838 13.62 41.65 29.42
CA ARG A 838 12.47 41.51 28.54
C ARG A 838 11.97 40.07 28.41
N PHE A 839 12.87 39.10 28.41
CA PHE A 839 12.50 37.68 28.33
C PHE A 839 12.20 37.06 29.70
N GLY A 840 12.68 37.67 30.80
CA GLY A 840 12.45 37.14 32.15
C GLY A 840 13.09 35.76 32.37
N VAL A 841 14.14 35.44 31.61
CA VAL A 841 14.85 34.15 31.64
C VAL A 841 16.34 34.39 31.91
N ASP A 842 16.95 33.51 32.71
CA ASP A 842 18.41 33.41 32.84
C ASP A 842 19.00 32.80 31.55
N PHE A 843 19.64 33.63 30.72
CA PHE A 843 20.22 33.21 29.44
C PHE A 843 21.36 32.20 29.56
N ALA A 844 21.92 31.99 30.76
CA ALA A 844 22.86 30.88 30.98
C ALA A 844 22.22 29.51 30.61
N THR A 845 20.90 29.38 30.71
CA THR A 845 20.14 28.17 30.32
C THR A 845 19.80 28.08 28.82
N LEU A 846 20.02 29.16 28.07
CA LEU A 846 19.69 29.30 26.65
C LEU A 846 20.88 28.99 25.73
N MET A 847 22.10 29.04 26.28
CA MET A 847 23.31 28.56 25.63
C MET A 847 23.23 27.03 25.44
N PRO A 848 23.67 26.47 24.29
CA PRO A 848 23.90 25.03 24.20
C PRO A 848 24.94 24.62 25.24
N ASP A 849 24.88 23.38 25.75
CA ASP A 849 25.91 22.78 26.61
C ASP A 849 27.24 22.68 25.81
N CYS A 850 27.94 23.80 25.65
CA CYS A 850 29.33 23.81 25.26
C CYS A 850 30.08 23.28 26.48
N ASN A 851 30.42 21.99 26.47
CA ASN A 851 31.33 21.37 27.44
C ASN A 851 32.69 22.10 27.42
N ALA A 852 32.76 23.22 28.13
CA ALA A 852 34.01 23.91 28.46
C ALA A 852 34.82 23.14 29.51
N THR A 853 34.29 22.04 30.04
CA THR A 853 34.89 21.26 31.12
C THR A 853 36.00 20.30 30.69
N ASP A 854 36.22 20.05 29.40
CA ASP A 854 37.29 19.15 28.93
C ASP A 854 38.53 19.86 28.35
N MET A 855 38.49 21.19 28.11
CA MET A 855 39.67 21.93 27.61
C MET A 855 40.51 22.61 28.70
N LEU A 856 40.04 22.68 29.95
CA LEU A 856 40.79 23.27 31.07
C LEU A 856 41.65 22.27 31.87
N THR A 857 41.73 21.00 31.43
CA THR A 857 42.59 19.99 32.07
C THR A 857 43.57 19.34 31.09
N ARG A 858 44.26 20.12 30.25
CA ARG A 858 45.60 19.69 29.83
C ARG A 858 46.61 20.18 30.86
N LYS A 859 46.99 19.27 31.76
CA LYS A 859 48.17 19.43 32.62
C LYS A 859 49.35 19.93 31.78
N PRO A 860 50.17 20.86 32.28
CA PRO A 860 51.45 21.16 31.63
C PRO A 860 52.26 19.87 31.58
N GLN A 861 52.52 19.36 30.38
CA GLN A 861 53.57 18.36 30.20
C GLN A 861 54.89 19.05 30.53
N SER A 862 55.53 18.59 31.60
CA SER A 862 56.93 18.88 31.88
C SER A 862 57.75 18.45 30.67
N ILE A 863 58.43 19.40 30.05
CA ILE A 863 59.51 19.12 29.11
C ILE A 863 60.62 18.46 29.93
N ASP A 864 60.86 17.18 29.67
CA ASP A 864 62.04 16.48 30.15
C ASP A 864 63.21 16.91 29.24
N GLU A 865 64.00 17.86 29.71
CA GLU A 865 65.31 18.17 29.14
C GLU A 865 66.28 17.02 29.45
N SER A 866 66.14 15.90 28.74
CA SER A 866 67.26 14.98 28.58
C SER A 866 67.12 14.11 27.32
N GLN A 867 68.12 14.30 26.45
CA GLN A 867 68.59 13.41 25.38
C GLN A 867 67.97 13.56 23.98
N GLY A 868 68.80 14.06 23.05
CA GLY A 868 68.90 13.54 21.67
C GLY A 868 68.35 14.43 20.58
#